data_AF-A0A518AVE0-F1
#
_entry.id   AF-A0A518AVE0-F1
#
_cell.length_a   1.000
_cell.length_b   1.000
_cell.length_c   1.000
_cell.angle_alpha   90.00
_cell.angle_beta   90.00
_cell.angle_gamma   90.00
#
_symmetry.space_group_name_H-M   'P 1'
#
loop_
_entity.id
_entity.type
_entity.pdbx_description
1 polymer ?
#
loop_
_entity_poly.entity_id
_entity_poly.type
_entity_poly.pdbx_seq_one_letter_code
_entity_poly.pdbx_strand_id
1 'polypeptide(L)'
;MRCIERIASFASFLMLWGITSTCWADSPNIVHIYADDLGFGSVGFNGQTLIQTPNLDALATGGMRFNNAFAATVCGPSRAMLYSGLHNGHTLVDSNANLTGDPWRSEGQTVGDHLQAAGYSTAVFGKWGFGGSGSSGDGTIPNPTITGPNSIPTAQGFQTFYGYLNHARAHSYRVDSLWTTEEPFDDDNDGIAEVGEKYQPNSDNGLWLEKTGNTNSNLNANYTAYTADLVTAKSVAYIEQHANSGQPFYLQYASTIPHFDIDAVRNYPEWFAAYENVPGASSWTDDQKSYAAMISRLDAAVGEIVAKLDDPNGDGDKSDSVLENTVIFFTSDNGPTAEDGSPIAFFDASGGKRGGKRDLWNGGINVPAFAYWKGTIEPGQVSDRFTDLPDFMPTALELAGTRGPVGLDGVSLVHELTGQGVDRPKDYIIQEHHEGSGPDPDGKNGRWAIIKDDYKLIKYSDGTLRLYSLNDDYDENNELSLQDAANLAMVTELQAIALAEGVEQNDSYAIEFHTWTGDDLGEVSDSANWSGAAVPAEYWSAVLANDGRSPKTAVVSEDVHTLGFEVRGTGSSATQTVQVQQGHTLEGRNEIRISEYGIVELQGGSLSSVRWVDVLENAQLVGHGDVNADVYNFGQVSVSNSEGGTSILSVGDDYRQFASGVLTLDIGGTSGGTQFDQLEVVGQAVLGGTLALQLVNGFVPTQGEFFPLMRAESIEGEFSTIQLPTVDGVELSLQYTNSLVLLVAGDFNLLDGDVNLDGELNQLDVDAFIAGWLYQQPVPDVGSYKKGDLNLDGIVDRADWRLLRQAFLDANLPAPQFTPNQVPEPVSLLQILGGISVGLVMRKCS
;
A
#
# COMPACT_ATOMS: atom_id res chain seq x y z
N MET A 1 54.34 -52.98 18.19
CA MET A 1 55.48 -52.63 17.30
C MET A 1 54.89 -52.39 15.93
N ARG A 2 54.58 -51.12 15.62
CA ARG A 2 55.38 -50.20 14.78
C ARG A 2 55.38 -50.60 13.31
N CYS A 3 54.74 -49.79 12.46
CA CYS A 3 55.40 -48.99 11.42
C CYS A 3 54.33 -48.22 10.61
N ILE A 4 54.32 -46.88 10.69
CA ILE A 4 54.83 -45.92 9.67
C ILE A 4 53.89 -45.85 8.45
N GLU A 5 53.17 -44.72 8.30
CA GLU A 5 53.34 -43.75 7.20
C GLU A 5 52.48 -42.47 7.39
N ARG A 6 53.20 -41.33 7.44
CA ARG A 6 52.94 -40.01 6.84
C ARG A 6 51.68 -39.20 7.18
N ILE A 7 51.93 -38.22 8.06
CA ILE A 7 51.25 -36.92 8.19
C ILE A 7 51.67 -36.02 7.02
N ALA A 8 50.72 -35.50 6.25
CA ALA A 8 50.83 -34.22 5.53
C ALA A 8 49.43 -33.72 5.07
N SER A 9 49.08 -32.52 5.56
CA SER A 9 48.15 -31.54 4.97
C SER A 9 46.66 -31.87 4.84
N PHE A 10 45.90 -31.54 5.89
CA PHE A 10 44.53 -31.01 5.76
C PHE A 10 44.37 -29.84 6.75
N ALA A 11 44.71 -28.64 6.30
CA ALA A 11 44.29 -27.40 6.90
C ALA A 11 43.61 -26.62 5.78
N SER A 12 42.28 -26.55 5.78
CA SER A 12 41.49 -25.63 4.94
C SER A 12 40.02 -25.68 5.29
N PHE A 13 39.49 -24.48 5.59
CA PHE A 13 38.09 -24.06 5.53
C PHE A 13 37.10 -24.60 6.57
N LEU A 14 37.19 -24.04 7.78
CA LEU A 14 35.99 -23.69 8.55
C LEU A 14 35.40 -22.42 7.91
N MET A 15 34.43 -22.61 7.03
CA MET A 15 33.50 -21.56 6.62
C MET A 15 32.72 -21.15 7.87
N LEU A 16 33.07 -20.01 8.49
CA LEU A 16 32.16 -19.31 9.37
C LEU A 16 31.01 -18.82 8.50
N TRP A 17 29.91 -19.56 8.49
CA TRP A 17 28.62 -18.96 8.25
C TRP A 17 28.35 -18.07 9.46
N GLY A 18 28.56 -16.76 9.29
CA GLY A 18 27.97 -15.79 10.18
C GLY A 18 26.47 -15.92 10.03
N ILE A 19 25.84 -16.74 10.87
CA ILE A 19 24.42 -16.57 11.17
C ILE A 19 24.36 -15.20 11.83
N THR A 20 23.99 -14.18 11.07
CA THR A 20 23.44 -12.97 11.65
C THR A 20 22.22 -13.43 12.42
N SER A 21 22.35 -13.54 13.74
CA SER A 21 21.19 -13.58 14.61
C SER A 21 20.49 -12.24 14.38
N THR A 22 19.51 -12.22 13.48
CA THR A 22 18.48 -11.18 13.50
C THR A 22 17.91 -11.22 14.91
N CYS A 23 18.14 -10.15 15.66
CA CYS A 23 17.56 -10.03 16.98
C CYS A 23 16.06 -9.84 16.76
N TRP A 24 15.28 -10.89 16.99
CA TRP A 24 13.81 -10.89 16.91
C TRP A 24 13.13 -9.94 17.89
N ALA A 25 13.91 -9.23 18.72
CA ALA A 25 13.41 -8.47 19.85
C ALA A 25 12.64 -7.19 19.45
N ASP A 26 12.68 -6.76 18.19
CA ASP A 26 12.12 -5.47 17.76
C ASP A 26 10.81 -5.61 16.95
N SER A 27 10.40 -6.83 16.54
CA SER A 27 9.14 -7.02 15.81
C SER A 27 7.95 -7.24 16.76
N PRO A 28 6.81 -6.54 16.56
CA PRO A 28 5.63 -6.74 17.37
C PRO A 28 4.91 -8.05 16.99
N ASN A 29 4.12 -8.60 17.90
CA ASN A 29 3.08 -9.56 17.52
C ASN A 29 1.97 -8.85 16.76
N ILE A 30 1.30 -9.56 15.87
CA ILE A 30 0.19 -9.04 15.07
C ILE A 30 -1.05 -9.87 15.40
N VAL A 31 -2.12 -9.21 15.86
CA VAL A 31 -3.43 -9.85 16.02
C VAL A 31 -4.41 -9.16 15.08
N HIS A 32 -5.02 -9.92 14.17
CA HIS A 32 -6.02 -9.42 13.25
C HIS A 32 -7.38 -10.06 13.54
N ILE A 33 -8.30 -9.28 14.08
CA ILE A 33 -9.69 -9.65 14.32
C ILE A 33 -10.51 -9.28 13.08
N TYR A 34 -11.07 -10.29 12.42
CA TYR A 34 -11.75 -10.13 11.14
C TYR A 34 -13.18 -10.68 11.23
N ALA A 35 -14.17 -9.80 11.15
CA ALA A 35 -15.59 -10.13 11.25
C ALA A 35 -16.20 -10.49 9.87
N ASP A 36 -17.39 -11.08 9.88
CA ASP A 36 -18.09 -11.58 8.69
C ASP A 36 -19.51 -10.98 8.63
N ASP A 37 -19.78 -10.12 7.65
CA ASP A 37 -21.02 -9.34 7.50
C ASP A 37 -21.31 -8.30 8.60
N LEU A 38 -20.27 -7.76 9.25
CA LEU A 38 -20.44 -6.71 10.25
C LEU A 38 -20.49 -5.33 9.60
N GLY A 39 -21.66 -4.70 9.61
CA GLY A 39 -21.86 -3.36 9.05
C GLY A 39 -21.24 -2.24 9.89
N PHE A 40 -20.96 -1.10 9.23
CA PHE A 40 -20.33 0.08 9.83
C PHE A 40 -21.04 0.57 11.10
N GLY A 41 -22.38 0.58 11.11
CA GLY A 41 -23.20 1.05 12.23
C GLY A 41 -23.51 -0.01 13.29
N SER A 42 -22.92 -1.20 13.20
CA SER A 42 -23.21 -2.31 14.14
C SER A 42 -22.42 -2.25 15.45
N VAL A 43 -21.48 -1.33 15.60
CA VAL A 43 -20.54 -1.23 16.73
C VAL A 43 -20.60 0.15 17.42
N GLY A 44 -20.35 0.17 18.73
CA GLY A 44 -20.52 1.38 19.56
C GLY A 44 -19.60 2.53 19.17
N PHE A 45 -18.34 2.24 18.81
CA PHE A 45 -17.39 3.24 18.34
C PHE A 45 -17.77 3.93 17.02
N ASN A 46 -18.76 3.38 16.29
CA ASN A 46 -19.37 3.98 15.09
C ASN A 46 -20.80 4.49 15.33
N GLY A 47 -21.24 4.61 16.59
CA GLY A 47 -22.51 5.24 16.97
C GLY A 47 -23.65 4.28 17.31
N GLN A 48 -23.42 2.96 17.32
CA GLN A 48 -24.41 2.01 17.81
C GLN A 48 -24.71 2.22 19.30
N THR A 49 -25.99 2.23 19.69
CA THR A 49 -26.39 2.47 21.09
C THR A 49 -27.19 1.34 21.72
N LEU A 50 -27.70 0.42 20.89
CA LEU A 50 -28.53 -0.69 21.35
C LEU A 50 -27.70 -1.95 21.57
N ILE A 51 -26.76 -2.24 20.68
CA ILE A 51 -25.88 -3.41 20.75
C ILE A 51 -24.71 -3.11 21.69
N GLN A 52 -24.40 -4.03 22.61
CA GLN A 52 -23.31 -3.87 23.58
C GLN A 52 -21.98 -4.34 23.01
N THR A 53 -21.03 -3.42 22.80
CA THR A 53 -19.65 -3.71 22.33
C THR A 53 -18.55 -3.04 23.18
N PRO A 54 -18.57 -3.16 24.52
CA PRO A 54 -17.66 -2.42 25.39
C PRO A 54 -16.17 -2.72 25.18
N ASN A 55 -15.78 -3.93 24.75
CA ASN A 55 -14.38 -4.27 24.53
C ASN A 55 -13.85 -3.67 23.22
N LEU A 56 -14.63 -3.78 22.14
CA LEU A 56 -14.33 -3.13 20.86
C LEU A 56 -14.28 -1.61 21.02
N ASP A 57 -15.23 -1.03 21.75
CA ASP A 57 -15.26 0.42 22.01
C ASP A 57 -14.04 0.88 22.83
N ALA A 58 -13.61 0.07 23.80
CA ALA A 58 -12.42 0.36 24.58
C ALA A 58 -11.13 0.31 23.75
N LEU A 59 -10.98 -0.68 22.84
CA LEU A 59 -9.84 -0.75 21.93
C LEU A 59 -9.82 0.40 20.92
N ALA A 60 -10.96 0.70 20.29
CA ALA A 60 -11.09 1.80 19.35
C ALA A 60 -10.80 3.16 20.02
N THR A 61 -11.29 3.37 21.25
CA THR A 61 -10.99 4.57 22.06
C THR A 61 -9.53 4.59 22.51
N GLY A 62 -8.94 3.42 22.78
CA GLY A 62 -7.55 3.28 23.21
C GLY A 62 -6.53 3.38 22.07
N GLY A 63 -6.97 3.41 20.82
CA GLY A 63 -6.12 3.43 19.63
C GLY A 63 -6.64 4.43 18.59
N MET A 64 -6.63 3.99 17.33
CA MET A 64 -7.02 4.77 16.16
C MET A 64 -8.20 4.12 15.43
N ARG A 65 -9.28 4.86 15.23
CA ARG A 65 -10.43 4.43 14.41
C ARG A 65 -10.34 4.99 13.00
N PHE A 66 -10.77 4.22 12.00
CA PHE A 66 -10.78 4.62 10.60
C PHE A 66 -12.23 4.88 10.15
N ASN A 67 -12.53 6.10 9.68
CA ASN A 67 -13.85 6.42 9.15
C ASN A 67 -14.04 5.85 7.72
N ASN A 68 -12.94 5.77 6.97
CA ASN A 68 -12.93 5.46 5.54
C ASN A 68 -12.20 4.13 5.26
N ALA A 69 -12.65 3.04 5.88
CA ALA A 69 -12.12 1.69 5.67
C ALA A 69 -13.04 0.86 4.76
N PHE A 70 -12.48 0.28 3.69
CA PHE A 70 -13.24 -0.40 2.64
C PHE A 70 -12.88 -1.88 2.48
N ALA A 71 -13.88 -2.66 2.10
CA ALA A 71 -13.79 -4.08 1.79
C ALA A 71 -14.52 -4.36 0.46
N ALA A 72 -14.46 -5.60 -0.03
CA ALA A 72 -15.28 -5.99 -1.16
C ALA A 72 -16.75 -6.13 -0.78
N THR A 73 -17.57 -6.36 -1.80
CA THR A 73 -19.02 -6.51 -1.63
C THR A 73 -19.43 -7.84 -0.96
N VAL A 74 -18.53 -8.83 -0.95
CA VAL A 74 -18.78 -10.21 -0.49
C VAL A 74 -17.51 -10.89 0.02
N CYS A 75 -17.70 -11.92 0.85
CA CYS A 75 -16.65 -12.57 1.65
C CYS A 75 -15.42 -13.08 0.87
N GLY A 76 -15.61 -13.81 -0.22
CA GLY A 76 -14.53 -14.47 -0.97
C GLY A 76 -13.49 -13.47 -1.51
N PRO A 77 -13.92 -12.48 -2.33
CA PRO A 77 -13.08 -11.40 -2.81
C PRO A 77 -12.40 -10.61 -1.68
N SER A 78 -13.13 -10.27 -0.61
CA SER A 78 -12.52 -9.56 0.53
C SER A 78 -11.38 -10.33 1.17
N ARG A 79 -11.54 -11.65 1.32
CA ARG A 79 -10.46 -12.53 1.83
C ARG A 79 -9.30 -12.61 0.86
N ALA A 80 -9.58 -12.68 -0.45
CA ALA A 80 -8.55 -12.63 -1.47
C ALA A 80 -7.73 -11.35 -1.41
N MET A 81 -8.42 -10.20 -1.27
CA MET A 81 -7.77 -8.91 -1.13
C MET A 81 -6.89 -8.83 0.11
N LEU A 82 -7.42 -9.25 1.26
CA LEU A 82 -6.72 -9.22 2.53
C LEU A 82 -5.42 -10.03 2.51
N TYR A 83 -5.45 -11.24 1.93
CA TYR A 83 -4.30 -12.12 1.94
C TYR A 83 -3.27 -11.79 0.87
N SER A 84 -3.67 -11.24 -0.27
CA SER A 84 -2.77 -10.98 -1.41
C SER A 84 -2.19 -9.57 -1.45
N GLY A 85 -2.78 -8.61 -0.73
CA GLY A 85 -2.40 -7.19 -0.84
C GLY A 85 -2.82 -6.54 -2.17
N LEU A 86 -3.72 -7.19 -2.92
CA LEU A 86 -4.25 -6.74 -4.20
C LEU A 86 -5.74 -6.44 -4.10
N HIS A 87 -6.26 -5.43 -4.79
CA HIS A 87 -7.71 -5.22 -4.84
C HIS A 87 -8.39 -6.27 -5.72
N ASN A 88 -9.71 -6.43 -5.61
CA ASN A 88 -10.36 -7.59 -6.23
C ASN A 88 -10.33 -7.61 -7.77
N GLY A 89 -10.15 -6.47 -8.45
CA GLY A 89 -9.84 -6.44 -9.89
C GLY A 89 -8.47 -6.99 -10.30
N HIS A 90 -7.57 -7.22 -9.35
CA HIS A 90 -6.25 -7.80 -9.55
C HIS A 90 -6.16 -9.25 -9.03
N THR A 91 -7.21 -9.78 -8.41
CA THR A 91 -7.27 -11.13 -7.85
C THR A 91 -8.09 -12.10 -8.71
N LEU A 92 -7.78 -13.41 -8.65
CA LEU A 92 -8.60 -14.44 -9.31
C LEU A 92 -9.99 -14.63 -8.67
N VAL A 93 -10.16 -14.19 -7.42
CA VAL A 93 -11.41 -14.36 -6.68
C VAL A 93 -12.18 -13.04 -6.71
N ASP A 94 -13.04 -12.92 -7.71
CA ASP A 94 -13.94 -11.78 -7.93
C ASP A 94 -15.38 -12.03 -7.41
N SER A 95 -15.65 -13.27 -6.97
CA SER A 95 -16.94 -13.75 -6.50
C SER A 95 -16.84 -14.99 -5.60
N ASN A 96 -17.91 -15.32 -4.88
CA ASN A 96 -18.10 -16.53 -4.09
C ASN A 96 -18.48 -17.75 -4.94
N ALA A 97 -18.56 -17.63 -6.27
CA ALA A 97 -19.05 -18.71 -7.13
C ALA A 97 -18.02 -19.85 -7.29
N ASN A 98 -16.72 -19.55 -7.22
CA ASN A 98 -15.63 -20.48 -7.58
C ASN A 98 -14.62 -20.72 -6.44
N LEU A 99 -15.08 -20.85 -5.19
CA LEU A 99 -14.20 -20.96 -4.01
C LEU A 99 -13.65 -22.37 -3.74
N THR A 100 -14.03 -23.37 -4.55
CA THR A 100 -13.58 -24.77 -4.42
C THR A 100 -12.36 -25.10 -5.29
N GLY A 101 -11.96 -24.19 -6.18
CA GLY A 101 -10.75 -24.30 -7.03
C GLY A 101 -9.51 -23.67 -6.37
N ASP A 102 -8.52 -23.32 -7.18
CA ASP A 102 -7.34 -22.57 -6.73
C ASP A 102 -7.68 -21.05 -6.78
N PRO A 103 -7.83 -20.37 -5.63
CA PRO A 103 -8.15 -18.95 -5.54
C PRO A 103 -6.92 -18.06 -5.80
N TRP A 104 -5.74 -18.66 -5.90
CA TRP A 104 -4.47 -18.02 -6.16
C TRP A 104 -3.84 -18.70 -7.37
N ARG A 105 -3.01 -17.97 -8.12
CA ARG A 105 -2.10 -18.61 -9.07
C ARG A 105 -1.09 -19.46 -8.31
N SER A 106 -0.46 -20.43 -8.98
CA SER A 106 0.55 -21.30 -8.35
C SER A 106 1.73 -20.56 -7.73
N GLU A 107 2.01 -19.37 -8.24
CA GLU A 107 3.06 -18.45 -7.85
C GLU A 107 2.57 -17.34 -6.90
N GLY A 108 1.25 -17.23 -6.68
CA GLY A 108 0.66 -16.26 -5.77
C GLY A 108 1.09 -16.54 -4.33
N GLN A 109 1.50 -15.49 -3.62
CA GLN A 109 1.92 -15.55 -2.23
C GLN A 109 0.97 -14.74 -1.36
N THR A 110 0.74 -15.19 -0.13
CA THR A 110 -0.11 -14.50 0.83
C THR A 110 0.70 -13.82 1.92
N VAL A 111 0.07 -12.92 2.67
CA VAL A 111 0.64 -12.33 3.90
C VAL A 111 1.14 -13.41 4.87
N GLY A 112 0.50 -14.59 4.91
CA GLY A 112 0.96 -15.73 5.70
C GLY A 112 2.34 -16.23 5.26
N ASP A 113 2.56 -16.40 3.95
CA ASP A 113 3.84 -16.87 3.39
C ASP A 113 4.98 -15.91 3.73
N HIS A 114 4.72 -14.61 3.57
CA HIS A 114 5.72 -13.58 3.85
C HIS A 114 6.01 -13.42 5.34
N LEU A 115 4.99 -13.45 6.21
CA LEU A 115 5.21 -13.38 7.66
C LEU A 115 5.92 -14.64 8.17
N GLN A 116 5.57 -15.83 7.66
CA GLN A 116 6.30 -17.05 7.94
C GLN A 116 7.78 -16.93 7.53
N ALA A 117 8.06 -16.42 6.32
CA ALA A 117 9.42 -16.23 5.84
C ALA A 117 10.20 -15.18 6.67
N ALA A 118 9.52 -14.15 7.17
CA ALA A 118 10.05 -13.20 8.16
C ALA A 118 10.21 -13.81 9.57
N GLY A 119 9.75 -15.05 9.74
CA GLY A 119 9.98 -15.87 10.92
C GLY A 119 8.81 -15.94 11.89
N TYR A 120 7.69 -15.28 11.62
CA TYR A 120 6.54 -15.31 12.52
C TYR A 120 6.00 -16.73 12.69
N SER A 121 5.57 -17.06 13.91
CA SER A 121 4.56 -18.11 14.08
C SER A 121 3.23 -17.58 13.55
N THR A 122 2.54 -18.29 12.67
CA THR A 122 1.32 -17.82 11.99
C THR A 122 0.16 -18.76 12.26
N ALA A 123 -0.97 -18.19 12.65
CA ALA A 123 -2.20 -18.91 12.92
C ALA A 123 -3.42 -18.20 12.32
N VAL A 124 -4.35 -18.98 11.80
CA VAL A 124 -5.70 -18.52 11.45
C VAL A 124 -6.74 -19.41 12.09
N PHE A 125 -7.69 -18.82 12.80
CA PHE A 125 -8.78 -19.54 13.44
C PHE A 125 -10.13 -19.00 13.00
N GLY A 126 -11.03 -19.90 12.64
CA GLY A 126 -12.38 -19.58 12.16
C GLY A 126 -12.54 -19.77 10.65
N LYS A 127 -13.19 -18.83 9.97
CA LYS A 127 -13.45 -18.93 8.54
C LYS A 127 -12.16 -18.65 7.76
N TRP A 128 -11.65 -19.65 7.04
CA TRP A 128 -10.62 -19.45 6.02
C TRP A 128 -11.28 -19.13 4.69
N GLY A 129 -12.07 -20.08 4.18
CA GLY A 129 -12.93 -19.89 3.00
C GLY A 129 -12.53 -20.65 1.74
N PHE A 130 -11.33 -21.21 1.67
CA PHE A 130 -10.84 -21.88 0.46
C PHE A 130 -10.40 -23.34 0.68
N GLY A 131 -10.42 -24.13 -0.41
CA GLY A 131 -9.81 -25.45 -0.47
C GLY A 131 -10.66 -26.61 0.06
N GLY A 132 -11.81 -26.35 0.70
CA GLY A 132 -12.73 -27.37 1.19
C GLY A 132 -14.01 -27.52 0.34
N SER A 133 -14.52 -28.75 0.23
CA SER A 133 -15.81 -29.01 -0.41
C SER A 133 -17.00 -28.46 0.40
N GLY A 134 -18.07 -28.06 -0.31
CA GLY A 134 -19.30 -27.51 0.26
C GLY A 134 -20.25 -27.00 -0.83
N SER A 135 -21.50 -27.45 -0.82
CA SER A 135 -22.57 -26.90 -1.67
C SER A 135 -23.38 -25.88 -0.88
N SER A 136 -23.93 -24.88 -1.58
CA SER A 136 -24.81 -23.86 -1.02
C SER A 136 -26.04 -24.47 -0.30
N GLY A 137 -26.32 -24.00 0.92
CA GLY A 137 -27.68 -23.85 1.41
C GLY A 137 -28.12 -24.60 2.68
N ASP A 138 -27.45 -25.65 3.16
CA ASP A 138 -27.95 -26.34 4.38
C ASP A 138 -26.88 -26.84 5.38
N GLY A 139 -25.59 -26.67 5.10
CA GLY A 139 -24.53 -27.09 6.03
C GLY A 139 -24.45 -28.61 6.29
N THR A 140 -25.17 -29.45 5.54
CA THR A 140 -25.32 -30.89 5.86
C THR A 140 -24.45 -31.84 5.04
N ILE A 141 -23.44 -31.40 4.28
CA ILE A 141 -22.53 -32.36 3.60
C ILE A 141 -21.76 -33.14 4.67
N PRO A 142 -22.04 -34.44 4.87
CA PRO A 142 -21.29 -35.25 5.80
C PRO A 142 -19.96 -35.61 5.11
N ASN A 143 -18.84 -35.47 5.83
CA ASN A 143 -17.49 -35.76 5.34
C ASN A 143 -17.03 -34.83 4.20
N PRO A 144 -16.85 -33.51 4.45
CA PRO A 144 -16.12 -32.62 3.54
C PRO A 144 -14.73 -33.19 3.17
N THR A 145 -14.25 -32.78 2.00
CA THR A 145 -12.97 -33.21 1.43
C THR A 145 -12.17 -31.99 1.01
N ILE A 146 -10.85 -32.11 0.99
CA ILE A 146 -9.99 -31.10 0.37
C ILE A 146 -10.15 -31.21 -1.16
N THR A 147 -10.48 -30.09 -1.81
CA THR A 147 -10.61 -29.99 -3.28
C THR A 147 -9.57 -29.07 -3.90
N GLY A 148 -9.00 -28.15 -3.12
CA GLY A 148 -7.90 -27.26 -3.51
C GLY A 148 -6.76 -27.37 -2.49
N PRO A 149 -5.88 -28.39 -2.59
CA PRO A 149 -4.81 -28.59 -1.61
C PRO A 149 -3.81 -27.44 -1.59
N ASN A 150 -3.61 -26.74 -2.71
CA ASN A 150 -2.75 -25.55 -2.75
C ASN A 150 -3.39 -24.34 -2.07
N SER A 151 -4.70 -24.37 -1.80
CA SER A 151 -5.43 -23.22 -1.26
C SER A 151 -5.80 -23.35 0.21
N ILE A 152 -5.37 -24.43 0.87
CA ILE A 152 -5.52 -24.59 2.31
C ILE A 152 -4.53 -23.70 3.07
N PRO A 153 -4.82 -23.32 4.33
CA PRO A 153 -3.96 -22.41 5.10
C PRO A 153 -2.49 -22.82 5.20
N THR A 154 -2.21 -24.11 5.36
CA THR A 154 -0.83 -24.65 5.48
C THR A 154 -0.01 -24.54 4.20
N ALA A 155 -0.67 -24.41 3.05
CA ALA A 155 -0.01 -24.13 1.77
C ALA A 155 0.15 -22.62 1.49
N GLN A 156 -0.38 -21.77 2.38
CA GLN A 156 -0.43 -20.31 2.26
C GLN A 156 0.21 -19.65 3.51
N GLY A 157 1.27 -20.29 4.01
CA GLY A 157 2.10 -19.78 5.09
C GLY A 157 1.50 -19.75 6.50
N PHE A 158 0.30 -20.32 6.72
CA PHE A 158 -0.27 -20.47 8.07
C PHE A 158 0.10 -21.83 8.68
N GLN A 159 0.91 -21.84 9.72
CA GLN A 159 1.37 -23.10 10.32
C GLN A 159 0.35 -23.72 11.27
N THR A 160 -0.55 -22.91 11.83
CA THR A 160 -1.61 -23.37 12.73
C THR A 160 -2.97 -22.98 12.20
N PHE A 161 -3.88 -23.95 12.11
CA PHE A 161 -5.24 -23.72 11.64
C PHE A 161 -6.27 -24.48 12.50
N TYR A 162 -7.41 -23.83 12.69
CA TYR A 162 -8.62 -24.43 13.26
C TYR A 162 -9.85 -23.71 12.71
N GLY A 163 -10.67 -24.38 11.89
CA GLY A 163 -11.93 -23.79 11.44
C GLY A 163 -12.48 -24.30 10.11
N TYR A 164 -13.02 -23.39 9.30
CA TYR A 164 -13.79 -23.67 8.09
C TYR A 164 -12.99 -23.40 6.82
N LEU A 165 -12.84 -24.41 5.96
CA LEU A 165 -12.27 -24.27 4.61
C LEU A 165 -13.29 -23.86 3.54
N ASN A 166 -14.58 -23.74 3.85
CA ASN A 166 -15.61 -23.47 2.85
C ASN A 166 -16.66 -22.47 3.36
N HIS A 167 -17.03 -21.49 2.54
CA HIS A 167 -17.99 -20.44 2.90
C HIS A 167 -19.37 -20.99 3.22
N ALA A 168 -19.90 -21.91 2.41
CA ALA A 168 -21.26 -22.44 2.62
C ALA A 168 -21.39 -23.19 3.96
N ARG A 169 -20.35 -23.91 4.39
CA ARG A 169 -20.33 -24.53 5.73
C ARG A 169 -20.17 -23.49 6.85
N ALA A 170 -19.46 -22.39 6.59
CA ALA A 170 -19.28 -21.30 7.54
C ALA A 170 -20.56 -20.48 7.79
N HIS A 171 -21.63 -20.71 7.02
CA HIS A 171 -22.96 -20.15 7.29
C HIS A 171 -23.68 -20.84 8.46
N SER A 172 -23.08 -21.85 9.11
CA SER A 172 -23.66 -22.51 10.28
C SER A 172 -22.73 -22.40 11.48
N TYR A 173 -23.29 -22.04 12.64
CA TYR A 173 -22.58 -22.08 13.93
C TYR A 173 -22.52 -23.48 14.55
N ARG A 174 -23.04 -24.49 13.83
CA ARG A 174 -23.09 -25.90 14.21
C ARG A 174 -22.63 -26.76 13.04
N VAL A 175 -21.49 -27.41 13.19
CA VAL A 175 -20.99 -28.37 12.20
C VAL A 175 -20.61 -29.66 12.91
N ASP A 176 -20.72 -30.75 12.17
CA ASP A 176 -20.30 -32.07 12.63
C ASP A 176 -18.77 -32.20 12.76
N SER A 177 -18.03 -31.35 12.04
CA SER A 177 -16.57 -31.35 12.00
C SER A 177 -15.96 -29.99 11.63
N LEU A 178 -14.75 -29.77 12.11
CA LEU A 178 -13.88 -28.65 11.71
C LEU A 178 -12.51 -29.18 11.28
N TRP A 179 -11.78 -28.37 10.52
CA TRP A 179 -10.44 -28.68 10.05
C TRP A 179 -9.39 -28.15 11.02
N THR A 180 -8.31 -28.90 11.26
CA THR A 180 -7.24 -28.47 12.16
C THR A 180 -5.86 -29.08 11.85
N THR A 181 -4.80 -28.38 12.23
CA THR A 181 -3.40 -28.83 12.18
C THR A 181 -2.91 -29.51 13.47
N GLU A 182 -3.69 -29.48 14.56
CA GLU A 182 -3.18 -29.79 15.92
C GLU A 182 -3.39 -31.24 16.40
N GLU A 183 -4.04 -32.11 15.62
CA GLU A 183 -4.43 -33.47 16.04
C GLU A 183 -3.60 -34.57 15.33
N PRO A 184 -3.36 -35.74 15.95
CA PRO A 184 -2.36 -36.70 15.47
C PRO A 184 -2.69 -37.27 14.08
N PHE A 185 -1.76 -37.04 13.15
CA PHE A 185 -1.81 -37.39 11.73
C PHE A 185 -2.12 -38.88 11.47
N ASP A 186 -3.04 -39.15 10.54
CA ASP A 186 -2.86 -40.21 9.56
C ASP A 186 -2.21 -39.54 8.33
N ASP A 187 -1.18 -40.16 7.77
CA ASP A 187 -0.17 -39.63 6.82
C ASP A 187 -0.74 -39.01 5.52
N ASP A 188 -2.04 -39.16 5.24
CA ASP A 188 -2.61 -38.96 3.90
C ASP A 188 -3.22 -37.57 3.59
N ASN A 189 -3.24 -36.58 4.51
CA ASN A 189 -4.06 -35.34 4.37
C ASN A 189 -3.32 -33.97 4.38
N ASP A 190 -2.24 -33.78 3.61
CA ASP A 190 -1.63 -32.46 3.31
C ASP A 190 -1.37 -31.51 4.53
N GLY A 191 -1.21 -32.07 5.73
CA GLY A 191 -0.96 -31.32 6.97
C GLY A 191 -2.18 -30.80 7.74
N ILE A 192 -3.42 -31.06 7.29
CA ILE A 192 -4.66 -30.65 7.99
C ILE A 192 -5.61 -31.85 8.12
N ALA A 193 -6.14 -32.10 9.31
CA ALA A 193 -7.12 -33.15 9.58
C ALA A 193 -8.54 -32.59 9.75
N GLU A 194 -9.53 -33.31 9.23
CA GLU A 194 -10.92 -33.10 9.62
C GLU A 194 -11.18 -33.83 10.95
N VAL A 195 -11.61 -33.08 11.96
CA VAL A 195 -11.92 -33.63 13.28
C VAL A 195 -13.41 -33.48 13.54
N GLY A 196 -14.13 -34.59 13.47
CA GLY A 196 -15.49 -34.69 13.98
C GLY A 196 -15.50 -34.46 15.49
N GLU A 197 -16.45 -33.67 16.01
CA GLU A 197 -16.37 -33.12 17.37
C GLU A 197 -16.07 -34.20 18.45
N LYS A 198 -14.85 -34.13 19.01
CA LYS A 198 -14.31 -35.05 20.03
C LYS A 198 -14.36 -34.49 21.46
N TYR A 199 -15.00 -33.35 21.71
CA TYR A 199 -14.89 -32.62 22.98
C TYR A 199 -15.96 -33.05 24.02
N GLN A 200 -15.53 -33.34 25.25
CA GLN A 200 -16.41 -33.48 26.45
C GLN A 200 -15.88 -32.62 27.62
N PRO A 201 -16.73 -32.13 28.55
CA PRO A 201 -16.34 -31.14 29.55
C PRO A 201 -15.53 -31.75 30.72
N ASN A 202 -14.49 -31.03 31.18
CA ASN A 202 -13.71 -31.35 32.38
C ASN A 202 -14.51 -31.00 33.66
N SER A 203 -14.51 -31.91 34.64
CA SER A 203 -15.24 -31.76 35.91
C SER A 203 -14.63 -30.78 36.90
N ASP A 204 -13.38 -30.32 36.70
CA ASP A 204 -12.65 -29.60 37.75
C ASP A 204 -12.52 -28.08 37.48
N ASN A 205 -12.72 -27.62 36.23
CA ASN A 205 -12.51 -26.23 35.85
C ASN A 205 -13.32 -25.73 34.63
N GLY A 206 -14.23 -26.52 34.05
CA GLY A 206 -15.12 -26.05 32.98
C GLY A 206 -14.49 -25.89 31.59
N LEU A 207 -13.24 -26.31 31.40
CA LEU A 207 -12.60 -26.40 30.07
C LEU A 207 -12.85 -27.79 29.45
N TRP A 208 -12.99 -27.89 28.13
CA TRP A 208 -13.27 -29.14 27.43
C TRP A 208 -11.97 -29.92 27.14
N LEU A 209 -11.92 -31.22 27.41
CA LEU A 209 -10.76 -32.08 27.12
C LEU A 209 -11.04 -33.02 25.92
N GLU A 210 -9.96 -33.31 25.19
CA GLU A 210 -9.87 -34.25 24.09
C GLU A 210 -10.20 -35.70 24.53
N LYS A 211 -10.90 -36.45 23.69
CA LYS A 211 -11.38 -37.83 23.95
C LYS A 211 -10.23 -38.85 24.01
N THR A 212 -9.49 -38.90 25.11
CA THR A 212 -8.62 -40.04 25.43
C THR A 212 -9.33 -40.99 26.40
N GLY A 213 -10.01 -41.99 25.85
CA GLY A 213 -10.27 -43.26 26.55
C GLY A 213 -11.45 -43.31 27.54
N ASN A 214 -12.57 -43.86 27.05
CA ASN A 214 -13.42 -44.84 27.75
C ASN A 214 -13.82 -44.57 29.23
N THR A 215 -14.94 -43.89 29.47
CA THR A 215 -16.13 -44.47 30.16
C THR A 215 -17.28 -43.47 30.26
N ASN A 216 -18.42 -43.84 29.67
CA ASN A 216 -19.71 -43.16 29.79
C ASN A 216 -20.27 -43.30 31.22
N SER A 217 -20.80 -42.22 31.78
CA SER A 217 -22.23 -42.07 32.13
C SER A 217 -22.44 -41.11 33.30
N ASN A 218 -22.90 -39.88 33.00
CA ASN A 218 -24.16 -39.28 33.49
C ASN A 218 -24.22 -37.75 33.27
N LEU A 219 -25.17 -37.30 32.42
CA LEU A 219 -25.76 -35.93 32.25
C LEU A 219 -24.95 -34.93 31.38
N ASN A 220 -25.48 -34.07 30.48
CA ASN A 220 -26.81 -33.66 30.00
C ASN A 220 -26.74 -33.39 28.46
N ALA A 221 -27.78 -33.70 27.69
CA ALA A 221 -27.78 -33.72 26.22
C ALA A 221 -27.98 -32.34 25.53
N ASN A 222 -27.86 -31.23 26.26
CA ASN A 222 -28.38 -29.92 25.83
C ASN A 222 -27.35 -28.78 25.70
N TYR A 223 -26.05 -29.05 25.72
CA TYR A 223 -25.03 -28.04 25.40
C TYR A 223 -24.25 -28.48 24.17
N THR A 224 -24.39 -27.74 23.07
CA THR A 224 -23.57 -27.86 21.87
C THR A 224 -22.55 -26.72 21.94
N ALA A 225 -21.25 -27.02 21.89
CA ALA A 225 -20.24 -25.97 21.76
C ALA A 225 -20.43 -25.27 20.41
N TYR A 226 -20.42 -23.94 20.39
CA TYR A 226 -20.49 -23.20 19.13
C TYR A 226 -19.10 -23.06 18.56
N THR A 227 -19.00 -23.10 17.24
CA THR A 227 -17.72 -22.93 16.56
C THR A 227 -17.03 -21.61 16.92
N ALA A 228 -17.78 -20.53 17.13
CA ALA A 228 -17.25 -19.26 17.61
C ALA A 228 -16.53 -19.36 18.97
N ASP A 229 -17.04 -20.19 19.90
CA ASP A 229 -16.40 -20.40 21.21
C ASP A 229 -15.13 -21.24 21.08
N LEU A 230 -15.17 -22.26 20.23
CA LEU A 230 -14.03 -23.12 19.97
C LEU A 230 -12.89 -22.32 19.31
N VAL A 231 -13.23 -21.48 18.33
CA VAL A 231 -12.29 -20.56 17.67
C VAL A 231 -11.67 -19.58 18.69
N THR A 232 -12.47 -19.06 19.61
CA THR A 232 -11.99 -18.18 20.70
C THR A 232 -11.04 -18.94 21.64
N ALA A 233 -11.43 -20.13 22.10
CA ALA A 233 -10.59 -20.96 22.96
C ALA A 233 -9.26 -21.34 22.30
N LYS A 234 -9.26 -21.65 21.00
CA LYS A 234 -8.03 -21.93 20.23
C LYS A 234 -7.14 -20.70 20.11
N SER A 235 -7.73 -19.53 19.90
CA SER A 235 -7.00 -18.25 19.87
C SER A 235 -6.32 -17.95 21.19
N VAL A 236 -7.05 -18.12 22.30
CA VAL A 236 -6.53 -17.95 23.67
C VAL A 236 -5.40 -18.94 23.97
N ALA A 237 -5.58 -20.22 23.61
CA ALA A 237 -4.55 -21.25 23.82
C ALA A 237 -3.28 -20.99 22.99
N TYR A 238 -3.45 -20.50 21.75
CA TYR A 238 -2.31 -20.12 20.91
C TYR A 238 -1.52 -18.97 21.51
N ILE A 239 -2.20 -17.93 22.03
CA ILE A 239 -1.52 -16.83 22.72
C ILE A 239 -0.80 -17.35 23.96
N GLU A 240 -1.44 -18.19 24.78
CA GLU A 240 -0.79 -18.80 25.97
C GLU A 240 0.49 -19.57 25.60
N GLN A 241 0.50 -20.28 24.46
CA GLN A 241 1.64 -21.06 24.01
C GLN A 241 2.77 -20.20 23.41
N HIS A 242 2.43 -19.12 22.71
CA HIS A 242 3.39 -18.33 21.94
C HIS A 242 3.85 -17.05 22.64
N ALA A 243 3.04 -16.50 23.55
CA ALA A 243 3.42 -15.37 24.37
C ALA A 243 4.68 -15.72 25.17
N ASN A 244 5.68 -14.84 25.13
CA ASN A 244 6.98 -15.02 25.78
C ASN A 244 7.85 -16.17 25.23
N SER A 245 7.54 -16.73 24.06
CA SER A 245 8.42 -17.71 23.38
C SER A 245 9.71 -17.10 22.83
N GLY A 246 9.75 -15.77 22.65
CA GLY A 246 10.83 -15.04 21.99
C GLY A 246 10.70 -14.97 20.46
N GLN A 247 9.69 -15.63 19.90
CA GLN A 247 9.31 -15.55 18.48
C GLN A 247 8.02 -14.70 18.36
N PRO A 248 7.96 -13.70 17.47
CA PRO A 248 6.74 -12.96 17.22
C PRO A 248 5.70 -13.87 16.56
N PHE A 249 4.42 -13.60 16.83
CA PHE A 249 3.32 -14.35 16.24
C PHE A 249 2.35 -13.46 15.48
N TYR A 250 1.75 -14.02 14.44
CA TYR A 250 0.60 -13.48 13.73
C TYR A 250 -0.61 -14.39 13.99
N LEU A 251 -1.63 -13.84 14.63
CA LEU A 251 -2.89 -14.52 14.89
C LEU A 251 -4.01 -13.81 14.16
N GLN A 252 -4.67 -14.51 13.24
CA GLN A 252 -5.92 -14.05 12.63
C GLN A 252 -7.11 -14.75 13.29
N TYR A 253 -7.95 -13.97 13.98
CA TYR A 253 -9.25 -14.40 14.47
C TYR A 253 -10.30 -14.08 13.39
N ALA A 254 -10.59 -15.03 12.51
CA ALA A 254 -11.53 -14.89 11.41
C ALA A 254 -12.93 -15.35 11.82
N SER A 255 -13.66 -14.47 12.51
CA SER A 255 -15.00 -14.76 13.01
C SER A 255 -16.00 -15.02 11.88
N THR A 256 -17.02 -15.84 12.14
CA THR A 256 -18.23 -15.96 11.31
C THR A 256 -19.38 -15.10 11.83
N ILE A 257 -19.13 -14.25 12.82
CA ILE A 257 -20.13 -13.35 13.39
C ILE A 257 -20.06 -11.98 12.71
N PRO A 258 -21.20 -11.35 12.37
CA PRO A 258 -22.60 -11.80 12.54
C PRO A 258 -23.25 -12.46 11.31
N HIS A 259 -22.49 -13.13 10.43
CA HIS A 259 -23.00 -13.79 9.23
C HIS A 259 -24.31 -14.54 9.49
N PHE A 260 -25.31 -14.34 8.63
CA PHE A 260 -26.70 -14.61 8.98
C PHE A 260 -27.02 -16.12 9.14
N ASP A 261 -27.15 -16.57 10.40
CA ASP A 261 -27.81 -17.82 10.82
C ASP A 261 -28.61 -17.57 12.11
N ILE A 262 -29.53 -16.60 12.02
CA ILE A 262 -30.36 -16.16 13.15
C ILE A 262 -31.20 -17.33 13.70
N ASP A 263 -31.61 -18.29 12.86
CA ASP A 263 -32.37 -19.46 13.30
C ASP A 263 -31.56 -20.39 14.19
N ALA A 264 -30.27 -20.61 13.89
CA ALA A 264 -29.40 -21.37 14.79
C ALA A 264 -29.17 -20.65 16.12
N VAL A 265 -29.25 -19.32 16.18
CA VAL A 265 -29.10 -18.55 17.44
C VAL A 265 -30.42 -18.49 18.22
N ARG A 266 -31.57 -18.32 17.56
CA ARG A 266 -32.91 -18.19 18.16
C ARG A 266 -33.28 -19.34 19.10
N ASN A 267 -32.78 -20.54 18.82
CA ASN A 267 -33.11 -21.74 19.59
C ASN A 267 -32.33 -21.84 20.93
N TYR A 268 -31.55 -20.82 21.32
CA TYR A 268 -30.62 -20.87 22.45
C TYR A 268 -30.69 -19.61 23.33
N PRO A 269 -31.56 -19.62 24.35
CA PRO A 269 -31.84 -18.44 25.16
C PRO A 269 -30.63 -17.91 25.93
N GLU A 270 -29.57 -18.71 26.14
CA GLU A 270 -28.36 -18.29 26.84
C GLU A 270 -27.57 -17.18 26.11
N TRP A 271 -27.72 -17.07 24.78
CA TRP A 271 -27.11 -15.96 24.02
C TRP A 271 -27.79 -14.62 24.36
N PHE A 272 -29.03 -14.63 24.84
CA PHE A 272 -29.78 -13.41 25.16
C PHE A 272 -29.48 -12.84 26.55
N ALA A 273 -28.65 -13.52 27.35
CA ALA A 273 -28.34 -13.12 28.72
C ALA A 273 -27.84 -11.66 28.84
N ALA A 274 -27.04 -11.21 27.87
CA ALA A 274 -26.53 -9.83 27.83
C ALA A 274 -27.64 -8.76 27.70
N TYR A 275 -28.83 -9.15 27.22
CA TYR A 275 -29.94 -8.26 26.92
C TYR A 275 -31.15 -8.43 27.86
N GLU A 276 -31.11 -9.35 28.82
CA GLU A 276 -32.22 -9.56 29.78
C GLU A 276 -32.57 -8.30 30.58
N ASN A 277 -31.56 -7.47 30.87
CA ASN A 277 -31.69 -6.25 31.68
C ASN A 277 -31.48 -4.96 30.89
N VAL A 278 -31.33 -5.02 29.56
CA VAL A 278 -31.17 -3.83 28.72
C VAL A 278 -32.54 -3.14 28.56
N PRO A 279 -32.68 -1.85 28.92
CA PRO A 279 -33.95 -1.14 28.79
C PRO A 279 -34.50 -1.19 27.35
N GLY A 280 -35.75 -1.61 27.20
CA GLY A 280 -36.41 -1.73 25.89
C GLY A 280 -36.13 -3.05 25.16
N ALA A 281 -35.07 -3.79 25.49
CA ALA A 281 -34.73 -5.05 24.82
C ALA A 281 -35.79 -6.14 25.01
N SER A 282 -36.59 -6.08 26.08
CA SER A 282 -37.75 -6.96 26.28
C SER A 282 -38.80 -6.85 25.17
N SER A 283 -38.82 -5.75 24.41
CA SER A 283 -39.75 -5.52 23.30
C SER A 283 -39.19 -5.89 21.92
N TRP A 284 -37.91 -6.24 21.84
CA TRP A 284 -37.27 -6.68 20.60
C TRP A 284 -37.83 -8.03 20.14
N THR A 285 -37.87 -8.22 18.82
CA THR A 285 -38.12 -9.54 18.22
C THR A 285 -36.96 -10.49 18.54
N ASP A 286 -37.20 -11.79 18.41
CA ASP A 286 -36.15 -12.79 18.67
C ASP A 286 -34.98 -12.63 17.69
N ASP A 287 -35.23 -12.18 16.47
CA ASP A 287 -34.23 -11.92 15.42
C ASP A 287 -33.36 -10.72 15.80
N GLN A 288 -33.97 -9.66 16.31
CA GLN A 288 -33.25 -8.49 16.82
C GLN A 288 -32.36 -8.85 18.02
N LYS A 289 -32.88 -9.66 18.96
CA LYS A 289 -32.08 -10.15 20.10
C LYS A 289 -30.94 -11.05 19.65
N SER A 290 -31.19 -11.92 18.68
CA SER A 290 -30.17 -12.83 18.12
C SER A 290 -29.06 -12.06 17.44
N TYR A 291 -29.40 -11.09 16.58
CA TYR A 291 -28.40 -10.24 15.93
C TYR A 291 -27.52 -9.47 16.94
N ALA A 292 -28.16 -8.83 17.93
CA ALA A 292 -27.44 -8.10 18.97
C ALA A 292 -26.58 -9.04 19.85
N ALA A 293 -27.08 -10.24 20.15
CA ALA A 293 -26.34 -11.24 20.92
C ALA A 293 -25.12 -11.79 20.18
N MET A 294 -25.21 -12.01 18.85
CA MET A 294 -24.06 -12.42 18.04
C MET A 294 -22.93 -11.40 18.17
N ILE A 295 -23.22 -10.12 17.94
CA ILE A 295 -22.20 -9.06 17.97
C ILE A 295 -21.62 -8.88 19.38
N SER A 296 -22.45 -8.93 20.44
CA SER A 296 -21.94 -8.89 21.82
C SER A 296 -21.09 -10.11 22.19
N ARG A 297 -21.31 -11.27 21.55
CA ARG A 297 -20.44 -12.44 21.73
C ARG A 297 -19.10 -12.25 21.04
N LEU A 298 -19.06 -11.67 19.84
CA LEU A 298 -17.81 -11.27 19.18
C LEU A 298 -17.03 -10.30 20.08
N ASP A 299 -17.70 -9.28 20.62
CA ASP A 299 -17.08 -8.34 21.57
C ASP A 299 -16.49 -9.04 22.80
N ALA A 300 -17.22 -9.98 23.40
CA ALA A 300 -16.73 -10.75 24.54
C ALA A 300 -15.51 -11.61 24.19
N ALA A 301 -15.51 -12.25 23.01
CA ALA A 301 -14.37 -13.03 22.52
C ALA A 301 -13.12 -12.15 22.32
N VAL A 302 -13.30 -10.93 21.80
CA VAL A 302 -12.21 -9.95 21.72
C VAL A 302 -11.70 -9.57 23.11
N GLY A 303 -12.60 -9.37 24.08
CA GLY A 303 -12.22 -9.16 25.48
C GLY A 303 -11.37 -10.30 26.05
N GLU A 304 -11.71 -11.56 25.76
CA GLU A 304 -10.93 -12.74 26.19
C GLU A 304 -9.55 -12.79 25.53
N ILE A 305 -9.46 -12.50 24.22
CA ILE A 305 -8.19 -12.43 23.48
C ILE A 305 -7.27 -11.35 24.08
N VAL A 306 -7.80 -10.14 24.31
CA VAL A 306 -7.03 -9.03 24.90
C VAL A 306 -6.61 -9.35 26.33
N ALA A 307 -7.51 -9.91 27.15
CA ALA A 307 -7.18 -10.34 28.50
C ALA A 307 -6.05 -11.37 28.50
N LYS A 308 -6.04 -12.30 27.53
CA LYS A 308 -4.98 -13.29 27.38
C LYS A 308 -3.66 -12.70 26.87
N LEU A 309 -3.68 -11.67 26.02
CA LEU A 309 -2.45 -10.93 25.65
C LEU A 309 -1.85 -10.20 26.87
N ASP A 310 -2.70 -9.74 27.78
CA ASP A 310 -2.30 -8.96 28.95
C ASP A 310 -1.87 -9.81 30.16
N ASP A 311 -2.39 -11.04 30.25
CA ASP A 311 -2.03 -12.05 31.25
C ASP A 311 -2.01 -13.46 30.59
N PRO A 312 -0.94 -13.77 29.83
CA PRO A 312 -0.80 -15.04 29.12
C PRO A 312 -0.99 -16.27 30.01
N ASN A 313 -0.40 -16.28 31.20
CA ASN A 313 -0.43 -17.43 32.10
C ASN A 313 -1.70 -17.49 33.00
N GLY A 314 -2.45 -16.39 33.11
CA GLY A 314 -3.71 -16.31 33.84
C GLY A 314 -3.59 -16.31 35.37
N ASP A 315 -2.45 -15.93 35.94
CA ASP A 315 -2.21 -15.91 37.39
C ASP A 315 -2.55 -14.56 38.05
N GLY A 316 -2.92 -13.55 37.25
CA GLY A 316 -3.28 -12.20 37.69
C GLY A 316 -2.09 -11.24 37.83
N ASP A 317 -0.86 -11.69 37.59
CA ASP A 317 0.34 -10.85 37.45
C ASP A 317 0.63 -10.57 35.97
N LYS A 318 0.56 -9.29 35.57
CA LYS A 318 0.74 -8.86 34.17
C LYS A 318 2.20 -8.63 33.80
N SER A 319 3.15 -9.18 34.56
CA SER A 319 4.57 -9.00 34.32
C SER A 319 5.07 -9.73 33.07
N ASP A 320 4.28 -10.68 32.56
CA ASP A 320 4.50 -11.42 31.31
C ASP A 320 3.57 -10.94 30.17
N SER A 321 2.90 -9.79 30.35
CA SER A 321 2.05 -9.15 29.33
C SER A 321 2.83 -8.91 28.04
N VAL A 322 2.24 -9.30 26.92
CA VAL A 322 2.77 -9.00 25.57
C VAL A 322 1.98 -7.89 24.87
N LEU A 323 1.04 -7.25 25.57
CA LEU A 323 0.10 -6.29 24.97
C LEU A 323 0.77 -5.01 24.43
N GLU A 324 1.86 -4.54 25.04
CA GLU A 324 2.63 -3.37 24.57
C GLU A 324 3.47 -3.71 23.32
N ASN A 325 3.80 -4.99 23.12
CA ASN A 325 4.48 -5.48 21.93
C ASN A 325 3.51 -6.18 20.96
N THR A 326 2.21 -5.85 20.99
CA THR A 326 1.21 -6.43 20.10
C THR A 326 0.37 -5.32 19.47
N VAL A 327 0.32 -5.29 18.14
CA VAL A 327 -0.66 -4.50 17.41
C VAL A 327 -1.92 -5.33 17.15
N ILE A 328 -3.08 -4.73 17.39
CA ILE A 328 -4.39 -5.35 17.17
C ILE A 328 -5.12 -4.56 16.08
N PHE A 329 -5.44 -5.24 14.98
CA PHE A 329 -6.30 -4.73 13.92
C PHE A 329 -7.70 -5.32 14.02
N PHE A 330 -8.72 -4.51 13.77
CA PHE A 330 -10.11 -4.95 13.66
C PHE A 330 -10.70 -4.44 12.34
N THR A 331 -11.36 -5.32 11.59
CA THR A 331 -12.19 -4.94 10.44
C THR A 331 -13.26 -6.02 10.12
N SER A 332 -14.09 -5.78 9.10
CA SER A 332 -15.10 -6.70 8.58
C SER A 332 -14.84 -7.01 7.10
N ASP A 333 -15.29 -8.17 6.62
CA ASP A 333 -15.13 -8.56 5.22
C ASP A 333 -16.12 -7.87 4.27
N ASN A 334 -17.25 -7.37 4.74
CA ASN A 334 -18.19 -6.57 3.97
C ASN A 334 -19.24 -5.93 4.90
N GLY A 335 -20.13 -5.14 4.32
CA GLY A 335 -21.32 -4.59 4.98
C GLY A 335 -22.33 -5.66 5.43
N PRO A 336 -23.45 -5.26 6.06
CA PRO A 336 -24.38 -6.19 6.68
C PRO A 336 -25.27 -6.91 5.65
N THR A 337 -25.59 -8.18 5.91
CA THR A 337 -26.38 -9.04 5.00
C THR A 337 -27.86 -8.71 4.97
N ALA A 338 -28.34 -8.08 3.89
CA ALA A 338 -29.71 -7.59 3.74
C ALA A 338 -30.82 -8.67 3.61
N GLU A 339 -30.50 -9.98 3.70
CA GLU A 339 -31.37 -11.08 3.26
C GLU A 339 -32.74 -11.16 3.98
N ASP A 340 -32.92 -10.60 5.18
CA ASP A 340 -34.22 -10.53 5.87
C ASP A 340 -34.61 -9.13 6.44
N GLY A 341 -33.79 -8.10 6.22
CA GLY A 341 -34.06 -6.66 6.39
C GLY A 341 -34.46 -6.10 7.78
N SER A 342 -35.18 -6.85 8.63
CA SER A 342 -35.82 -6.32 9.83
C SER A 342 -34.85 -5.99 10.98
N PRO A 343 -33.81 -6.80 11.28
CA PRO A 343 -32.84 -6.44 12.32
C PRO A 343 -31.87 -5.35 11.88
N ILE A 344 -31.40 -5.40 10.62
CA ILE A 344 -30.44 -4.44 10.05
C ILE A 344 -30.98 -3.02 10.06
N ALA A 345 -32.21 -2.83 9.57
CA ALA A 345 -32.84 -1.51 9.57
C ALA A 345 -33.16 -1.02 11.00
N PHE A 346 -33.48 -1.93 11.92
CA PHE A 346 -33.76 -1.58 13.31
C PHE A 346 -32.52 -1.06 14.05
N PHE A 347 -31.37 -1.67 13.81
CA PHE A 347 -30.10 -1.28 14.43
C PHE A 347 -29.34 -0.22 13.63
N ASP A 348 -29.81 0.19 12.45
CA ASP A 348 -29.03 1.02 11.53
C ASP A 348 -27.63 0.42 11.28
N ALA A 349 -27.59 -0.87 10.94
CA ALA A 349 -26.33 -1.62 10.84
C ALA A 349 -25.36 -1.08 9.77
N SER A 350 -25.86 -0.35 8.76
CA SER A 350 -25.02 0.35 7.76
C SER A 350 -24.57 1.74 8.23
N GLY A 351 -25.04 2.24 9.38
CA GLY A 351 -24.65 3.54 9.95
C GLY A 351 -25.11 4.73 9.10
N GLY A 352 -26.36 4.71 8.63
CA GLY A 352 -26.94 5.72 7.75
C GLY A 352 -26.49 5.63 6.29
N LYS A 353 -25.56 4.72 5.94
CA LYS A 353 -25.09 4.51 4.57
C LYS A 353 -26.07 3.66 3.77
N ARG A 354 -26.15 3.92 2.47
CA ARG A 354 -27.02 3.18 1.55
C ARG A 354 -26.45 1.79 1.24
N GLY A 355 -27.35 0.81 1.12
CA GLY A 355 -27.01 -0.56 0.74
C GLY A 355 -26.49 -1.43 1.88
N GLY A 356 -26.13 -2.67 1.53
CA GLY A 356 -25.53 -3.68 2.39
C GLY A 356 -24.68 -4.65 1.57
N LYS A 357 -24.35 -5.82 2.12
CA LYS A 357 -23.62 -6.86 1.39
C LYS A 357 -24.18 -7.07 -0.03
N ARG A 358 -23.29 -7.21 -1.02
CA ARG A 358 -23.52 -7.22 -2.49
C ARG A 358 -23.72 -5.86 -3.15
N ASP A 359 -23.90 -4.78 -2.40
CA ASP A 359 -23.96 -3.44 -2.96
C ASP A 359 -22.57 -2.79 -3.04
N LEU A 360 -22.29 -2.10 -4.15
CA LEU A 360 -21.12 -1.21 -4.27
C LEU A 360 -21.32 0.14 -3.57
N TRP A 361 -22.48 0.38 -2.95
CA TRP A 361 -22.72 1.52 -2.07
C TRP A 361 -21.90 1.39 -0.78
N ASN A 362 -21.64 2.50 -0.09
CA ASN A 362 -20.83 2.52 1.13
C ASN A 362 -21.43 1.64 2.24
N GLY A 363 -22.74 1.43 2.30
CA GLY A 363 -23.33 0.47 3.25
C GLY A 363 -22.92 -0.98 3.00
N GLY A 364 -22.47 -1.32 1.78
CA GLY A 364 -21.97 -2.63 1.40
C GLY A 364 -20.46 -2.81 1.47
N ILE A 365 -19.69 -1.73 1.27
CA ILE A 365 -18.22 -1.80 1.19
C ILE A 365 -17.48 -1.04 2.29
N ASN A 366 -18.06 -0.04 2.95
CA ASN A 366 -17.40 0.67 4.05
C ASN A 366 -17.70 -0.04 5.37
N VAL A 367 -16.64 -0.49 6.04
CA VAL A 367 -16.69 -1.42 7.17
C VAL A 367 -16.15 -0.78 8.45
N PRO A 368 -16.56 -1.25 9.65
CA PRO A 368 -16.01 -0.72 10.90
C PRO A 368 -14.57 -1.18 11.07
N ALA A 369 -13.63 -0.27 11.31
CA ALA A 369 -12.22 -0.61 11.49
C ALA A 369 -11.49 0.23 12.55
N PHE A 370 -10.54 -0.40 13.24
CA PHE A 370 -9.59 0.29 14.14
C PHE A 370 -8.24 -0.45 14.20
N ALA A 371 -7.23 0.27 14.67
CA ALA A 371 -5.96 -0.30 15.12
C ALA A 371 -5.68 0.11 16.57
N TYR A 372 -5.15 -0.80 17.38
CA TYR A 372 -4.76 -0.58 18.76
C TYR A 372 -3.35 -1.10 19.01
N TRP A 373 -2.48 -0.27 19.58
CA TRP A 373 -1.13 -0.66 19.97
C TRP A 373 -0.72 0.13 21.21
N LYS A 374 -0.79 -0.54 22.36
CA LYS A 374 -0.61 0.10 23.67
C LYS A 374 0.76 0.76 23.79
N GLY A 375 0.77 2.08 23.96
CA GLY A 375 2.00 2.87 24.13
C GLY A 375 2.67 3.31 22.84
N THR A 376 2.17 2.87 21.68
CA THR A 376 2.67 3.25 20.34
C THR A 376 1.66 4.13 19.61
N ILE A 377 0.39 3.69 19.54
CA ILE A 377 -0.70 4.51 18.99
C ILE A 377 -1.23 5.37 20.14
N GLU A 378 -1.26 6.68 19.94
CA GLU A 378 -1.89 7.60 20.90
C GLU A 378 -3.39 7.28 21.05
N PRO A 379 -3.97 7.27 22.26
CA PRO A 379 -5.39 6.99 22.42
C PRO A 379 -6.31 8.03 21.77
N GLY A 380 -7.43 7.57 21.22
CA GLY A 380 -8.53 8.41 20.72
C GLY A 380 -8.27 9.05 19.37
N GLN A 381 -7.31 8.54 18.58
CA GLN A 381 -7.07 9.03 17.23
C GLN A 381 -8.20 8.63 16.28
N VAL A 382 -8.37 9.46 15.25
CA VAL A 382 -9.33 9.25 14.17
C VAL A 382 -8.59 9.53 12.88
N SER A 383 -8.60 8.56 11.96
CA SER A 383 -8.06 8.75 10.63
C SER A 383 -9.18 8.79 9.61
N ASP A 384 -9.15 9.84 8.78
CA ASP A 384 -10.02 10.00 7.61
C ASP A 384 -9.31 9.54 6.32
N ARG A 385 -8.08 9.01 6.43
CA ARG A 385 -7.34 8.41 5.33
C ARG A 385 -8.16 7.27 4.71
N PHE A 386 -8.19 7.21 3.39
CA PHE A 386 -8.73 6.05 2.69
C PHE A 386 -7.89 4.81 2.99
N THR A 387 -8.56 3.74 3.40
CA THR A 387 -7.93 2.46 3.72
C THR A 387 -8.76 1.31 3.16
N ASP A 388 -8.13 0.21 2.76
CA ASP A 388 -8.81 -1.01 2.35
C ASP A 388 -8.06 -2.28 2.76
N LEU A 389 -8.69 -3.44 2.55
CA LEU A 389 -8.12 -4.74 2.91
C LEU A 389 -6.71 -5.02 2.34
N PRO A 390 -6.38 -4.63 1.08
CA PRO A 390 -5.04 -4.71 0.53
C PRO A 390 -3.95 -4.05 1.38
N ASP A 391 -4.27 -2.97 2.12
CA ASP A 391 -3.30 -2.23 2.94
C ASP A 391 -2.72 -3.09 4.09
N PHE A 392 -3.40 -4.15 4.50
CA PHE A 392 -2.95 -5.01 5.60
C PHE A 392 -1.63 -5.71 5.30
N MET A 393 -1.45 -6.26 4.10
CA MET A 393 -0.24 -7.00 3.73
C MET A 393 1.02 -6.12 3.82
N PRO A 394 1.14 -4.98 3.12
CA PRO A 394 2.33 -4.14 3.25
C PRO A 394 2.51 -3.59 4.67
N THR A 395 1.42 -3.30 5.40
CA THR A 395 1.49 -2.88 6.82
C THR A 395 2.13 -3.97 7.70
N ALA A 396 1.64 -5.21 7.60
CA ALA A 396 2.13 -6.33 8.39
C ALA A 396 3.61 -6.65 8.08
N LEU A 397 4.01 -6.52 6.81
CA LEU A 397 5.38 -6.77 6.39
C LEU A 397 6.34 -5.67 6.82
N GLU A 398 5.93 -4.40 6.78
CA GLU A 398 6.75 -3.31 7.32
C GLU A 398 6.96 -3.45 8.83
N LEU A 399 5.92 -3.81 9.59
CA LEU A 399 6.04 -4.14 11.02
C LEU A 399 6.96 -5.33 11.28
N ALA A 400 7.00 -6.30 10.37
CA ALA A 400 7.91 -7.44 10.40
C ALA A 400 9.34 -7.10 9.93
N GLY A 401 9.61 -5.86 9.50
CA GLY A 401 10.91 -5.44 8.97
C GLY A 401 11.25 -6.10 7.63
N THR A 402 10.24 -6.45 6.83
CA THR A 402 10.41 -7.05 5.50
C THR A 402 9.52 -6.36 4.47
N ARG A 403 9.55 -6.83 3.22
CA ARG A 403 8.75 -6.29 2.10
C ARG A 403 8.04 -7.41 1.38
N GLY A 404 6.86 -7.09 0.84
CA GLY A 404 6.08 -7.99 -0.01
C GLY A 404 6.56 -7.97 -1.46
N PRO A 405 5.79 -8.61 -2.36
CA PRO A 405 5.99 -8.48 -3.80
C PRO A 405 5.98 -7.02 -4.25
N VAL A 406 6.54 -6.76 -5.44
CA VAL A 406 6.53 -5.43 -6.04
C VAL A 406 5.18 -5.18 -6.71
N GLY A 407 4.68 -3.95 -6.63
CA GLY A 407 3.44 -3.56 -7.32
C GLY A 407 2.14 -3.95 -6.60
N LEU A 408 2.18 -4.19 -5.29
CA LEU A 408 0.95 -4.34 -4.48
C LEU A 408 0.05 -3.09 -4.61
N ASP A 409 -1.26 -3.29 -4.50
CA ASP A 409 -2.23 -2.19 -4.49
C ASP A 409 -2.32 -1.52 -3.12
N GLY A 410 -2.11 -2.33 -2.07
CA GLY A 410 -2.08 -1.87 -0.68
C GLY A 410 -0.98 -0.84 -0.40
N VAL A 411 -1.24 0.02 0.57
CA VAL A 411 -0.28 0.97 1.16
C VAL A 411 -0.13 0.68 2.63
N SER A 412 1.11 0.66 3.11
CA SER A 412 1.35 0.48 4.53
C SER A 412 0.75 1.62 5.36
N LEU A 413 0.11 1.25 6.47
CA LEU A 413 -0.46 2.18 7.46
C LEU A 413 0.53 2.48 8.59
N VAL A 414 1.76 1.97 8.57
CA VAL A 414 2.72 2.18 9.68
C VAL A 414 2.96 3.67 9.96
N HIS A 415 3.06 4.50 8.92
CA HIS A 415 3.17 5.95 9.09
C HIS A 415 1.96 6.55 9.79
N GLU A 416 0.75 6.23 9.33
CA GLU A 416 -0.49 6.70 9.95
C GLU A 416 -0.57 6.28 11.42
N LEU A 417 -0.20 5.04 11.73
CA LEU A 417 -0.32 4.47 13.08
C LEU A 417 0.73 5.00 14.05
N THR A 418 1.96 5.25 13.59
CA THR A 418 3.12 5.46 14.47
C THR A 418 3.85 6.79 14.26
N GLY A 419 3.54 7.51 13.17
CA GLY A 419 4.32 8.65 12.69
C GLY A 419 5.73 8.30 12.20
N GLN A 420 6.07 7.00 12.11
CA GLN A 420 7.35 6.49 11.62
C GLN A 420 7.18 5.83 10.25
N GLY A 421 8.27 5.71 9.50
CA GLY A 421 8.21 5.17 8.13
C GLY A 421 7.80 6.25 7.12
N VAL A 422 7.39 5.81 5.94
CA VAL A 422 7.12 6.69 4.79
C VAL A 422 5.65 7.04 4.72
N ASP A 423 5.34 8.33 4.70
CA ASP A 423 4.00 8.78 4.34
C ASP A 423 3.79 8.62 2.84
N ARG A 424 2.96 7.66 2.45
CA ARG A 424 2.58 7.41 1.05
C ARG A 424 1.09 7.65 0.92
N PRO A 425 0.59 8.31 -0.13
CA PRO A 425 -0.85 8.50 -0.30
C PRO A 425 -1.56 7.18 -0.70
N LYS A 426 -2.86 7.10 -0.38
CA LYS A 426 -3.80 6.11 -0.93
C LYS A 426 -4.79 6.88 -1.79
N ASP A 427 -4.46 7.02 -3.07
CA ASP A 427 -5.15 7.96 -3.97
C ASP A 427 -6.56 7.52 -4.33
N TYR A 428 -6.82 6.22 -4.35
CA TYR A 428 -8.13 5.67 -4.70
C TYR A 428 -8.39 4.30 -4.09
N ILE A 429 -9.67 3.94 -4.05
CA ILE A 429 -10.20 2.62 -3.71
C ILE A 429 -10.95 2.06 -4.92
N ILE A 430 -10.71 0.80 -5.25
CA ILE A 430 -11.39 0.08 -6.34
C ILE A 430 -12.09 -1.15 -5.80
N GLN A 431 -13.31 -1.38 -6.28
CA GLN A 431 -14.11 -2.54 -5.94
C GLN A 431 -14.86 -3.06 -7.16
N GLU A 432 -14.70 -4.33 -7.48
CA GLU A 432 -15.51 -5.06 -8.45
C GLU A 432 -16.63 -5.89 -7.80
N HIS A 433 -17.64 -6.21 -8.60
CA HIS A 433 -18.76 -7.05 -8.22
C HIS A 433 -19.25 -7.91 -9.40
N HIS A 434 -19.07 -9.23 -9.26
CA HIS A 434 -19.39 -10.22 -10.29
C HIS A 434 -20.56 -11.14 -9.91
N GLU A 435 -21.01 -11.09 -8.65
CA GLU A 435 -22.16 -11.87 -8.22
C GLU A 435 -23.49 -11.24 -8.64
N GLY A 436 -24.51 -12.08 -8.83
CA GLY A 436 -25.87 -11.57 -9.02
C GLY A 436 -26.57 -11.51 -7.67
N SER A 437 -26.83 -10.33 -7.10
CA SER A 437 -27.96 -10.16 -6.18
C SER A 437 -28.28 -8.70 -5.87
N GLY A 438 -29.58 -8.36 -5.97
CA GLY A 438 -30.16 -7.10 -5.52
C GLY A 438 -29.99 -5.97 -6.54
N PRO A 439 -31.01 -5.67 -7.37
CA PRO A 439 -30.93 -4.46 -8.16
C PRO A 439 -30.80 -3.24 -7.26
N ASP A 440 -30.11 -2.20 -7.74
CA ASP A 440 -30.36 -0.84 -7.29
C ASP A 440 -31.88 -0.52 -7.35
N PRO A 441 -32.36 0.61 -6.81
CA PRO A 441 -33.78 0.96 -6.87
C PRO A 441 -34.41 0.90 -8.28
N ASP A 442 -33.60 0.90 -9.35
CA ASP A 442 -34.00 0.86 -10.76
C ASP A 442 -33.86 -0.50 -11.45
N GLY A 443 -33.46 -1.58 -10.76
CA GLY A 443 -33.32 -2.89 -11.41
C GLY A 443 -31.89 -3.29 -11.82
N LYS A 444 -30.85 -2.53 -11.46
CA LYS A 444 -29.50 -2.66 -12.04
C LYS A 444 -28.45 -3.12 -11.04
N ASN A 445 -27.53 -3.97 -11.49
CA ASN A 445 -26.41 -4.41 -10.67
C ASN A 445 -25.19 -3.52 -10.94
N GLY A 446 -24.56 -3.03 -9.89
CA GLY A 446 -23.23 -2.43 -9.99
C GLY A 446 -22.21 -3.48 -10.45
N ARG A 447 -21.21 -3.05 -11.23
CA ARG A 447 -20.13 -3.88 -11.77
C ARG A 447 -18.81 -3.54 -11.12
N TRP A 448 -18.51 -2.25 -11.03
CA TRP A 448 -17.35 -1.76 -10.32
C TRP A 448 -17.60 -0.35 -9.81
N ALA A 449 -16.83 0.03 -8.80
CA ALA A 449 -16.78 1.37 -8.26
C ALA A 449 -15.33 1.81 -8.04
N ILE A 450 -15.10 3.11 -8.22
CA ILE A 450 -13.86 3.79 -7.83
C ILE A 450 -14.22 4.96 -6.90
N ILE A 451 -13.46 5.10 -5.82
CA ILE A 451 -13.51 6.25 -4.91
C ILE A 451 -12.15 6.95 -5.01
N LYS A 452 -12.16 8.24 -5.27
CA LYS A 452 -10.96 9.10 -5.28
C LYS A 452 -11.37 10.49 -4.86
N ASP A 453 -10.56 11.10 -4.01
CA ASP A 453 -10.89 12.39 -3.37
C ASP A 453 -12.29 12.30 -2.72
N ASP A 454 -13.17 13.25 -3.02
CA ASP A 454 -14.54 13.27 -2.52
C ASP A 454 -15.55 12.59 -3.46
N TYR A 455 -15.10 11.92 -4.51
CA TYR A 455 -15.97 11.40 -5.57
C TYR A 455 -16.02 9.89 -5.60
N LYS A 456 -17.21 9.38 -5.91
CA LYS A 456 -17.42 7.97 -6.20
C LYS A 456 -18.12 7.79 -7.52
N LEU A 457 -17.52 6.98 -8.40
CA LEU A 457 -18.11 6.56 -9.66
C LEU A 457 -18.50 5.09 -9.59
N ILE A 458 -19.75 4.79 -9.94
CA ILE A 458 -20.25 3.41 -10.03
C ILE A 458 -20.66 3.12 -11.47
N LYS A 459 -20.16 2.02 -12.03
CA LYS A 459 -20.62 1.46 -13.30
C LYS A 459 -21.66 0.38 -13.08
N TYR A 460 -22.74 0.42 -13.86
CA TYR A 460 -23.81 -0.56 -13.82
C TYR A 460 -23.78 -1.50 -15.03
N SER A 461 -24.44 -2.65 -14.87
CA SER A 461 -24.47 -3.73 -15.86
C SER A 461 -25.08 -3.35 -17.23
N ASP A 462 -25.85 -2.27 -17.32
CA ASP A 462 -26.38 -1.73 -18.58
C ASP A 462 -25.46 -0.68 -19.23
N GLY A 463 -24.29 -0.43 -18.63
CA GLY A 463 -23.33 0.56 -19.07
C GLY A 463 -23.50 1.94 -18.44
N THR A 464 -24.54 2.18 -17.62
CA THR A 464 -24.77 3.46 -16.95
C THR A 464 -23.63 3.76 -15.97
N LEU A 465 -23.19 5.01 -15.94
CA LEU A 465 -22.26 5.56 -14.96
C LEU A 465 -23.01 6.53 -14.05
N ARG A 466 -22.78 6.43 -12.74
CA ARG A 466 -23.34 7.36 -11.75
C ARG A 466 -22.23 7.91 -10.86
N LEU A 467 -22.22 9.23 -10.70
CA LEU A 467 -21.23 9.97 -9.91
C LEU A 467 -21.89 10.54 -8.65
N TYR A 468 -21.21 10.41 -7.51
CA TYR A 468 -21.62 10.90 -6.20
C TYR A 468 -20.50 11.75 -5.58
N SER A 469 -20.88 12.71 -4.72
CA SER A 469 -19.94 13.43 -3.85
C SER A 469 -20.11 12.95 -2.41
N LEU A 470 -19.08 12.32 -1.85
CA LEU A 470 -19.14 11.69 -0.52
C LEU A 470 -19.16 12.70 0.63
N ASN A 471 -18.66 13.93 0.42
CA ASN A 471 -18.66 14.98 1.45
C ASN A 471 -20.05 15.56 1.73
N ASP A 472 -20.87 15.73 0.69
CA ASP A 472 -22.21 16.32 0.81
C ASP A 472 -23.34 15.27 0.84
N ASP A 473 -23.03 14.03 0.44
CA ASP A 473 -23.98 12.93 0.22
C ASP A 473 -23.43 11.61 0.76
N TYR A 474 -23.13 11.58 2.06
CA TYR A 474 -22.57 10.42 2.77
C TYR A 474 -23.42 9.13 2.63
N ASP A 475 -24.72 9.27 2.38
CA ASP A 475 -25.68 8.18 2.15
C ASP A 475 -25.94 7.90 0.67
N GLU A 476 -25.22 8.54 -0.26
CA GLU A 476 -25.23 8.27 -1.71
C GLU A 476 -26.65 8.32 -2.33
N ASN A 477 -27.47 9.27 -1.90
CA ASN A 477 -28.84 9.45 -2.35
C ASN A 477 -29.01 10.46 -3.49
N ASN A 478 -27.98 11.27 -3.76
CA ASN A 478 -28.03 12.39 -4.69
C ASN A 478 -26.97 12.25 -5.80
N GLU A 479 -27.37 11.65 -6.93
CA GLU A 479 -26.51 11.55 -8.13
C GLU A 479 -26.20 12.95 -8.70
N LEU A 480 -24.92 13.19 -9.00
CA LEU A 480 -24.45 14.42 -9.63
C LEU A 480 -24.82 14.48 -11.11
N SER A 481 -25.22 15.66 -11.58
CA SER A 481 -25.60 15.83 -12.98
C SER A 481 -24.40 15.76 -13.91
N LEU A 482 -24.44 14.82 -14.87
CA LEU A 482 -23.44 14.69 -15.94
C LEU A 482 -23.63 15.71 -17.09
N GLN A 483 -24.55 16.67 -16.94
CA GLN A 483 -24.63 17.83 -17.85
C GLN A 483 -23.61 18.91 -17.48
N ASP A 484 -23.10 18.88 -16.26
CA ASP A 484 -22.01 19.74 -15.80
C ASP A 484 -20.68 19.25 -16.39
N ALA A 485 -19.90 20.18 -16.95
CA ALA A 485 -18.64 19.84 -17.61
C ALA A 485 -17.56 19.35 -16.64
N ALA A 486 -17.55 19.82 -15.39
CA ALA A 486 -16.61 19.38 -14.37
C ALA A 486 -16.93 17.95 -13.92
N ASN A 487 -18.21 17.65 -13.69
CA ASN A 487 -18.64 16.28 -13.36
C ASN A 487 -18.33 15.30 -14.50
N LEU A 488 -18.52 15.70 -15.76
CA LEU A 488 -18.19 14.86 -16.90
C LEU A 488 -16.67 14.62 -17.03
N ALA A 489 -15.85 15.64 -16.74
CA ALA A 489 -14.40 15.49 -16.69
C ALA A 489 -13.98 14.51 -15.59
N MET A 490 -14.56 14.64 -14.39
CA MET A 490 -14.34 13.71 -13.27
C MET A 490 -14.73 12.27 -13.62
N VAL A 491 -15.88 12.05 -14.26
CA VAL A 491 -16.25 10.71 -14.75
C VAL A 491 -15.21 10.17 -15.73
N THR A 492 -14.68 11.01 -16.62
CA THR A 492 -13.68 10.60 -17.60
C THR A 492 -12.37 10.18 -16.92
N GLU A 493 -11.91 10.96 -15.94
CA GLU A 493 -10.72 10.67 -15.14
C GLU A 493 -10.89 9.36 -14.36
N LEU A 494 -11.94 9.27 -13.53
CA LEU A 494 -12.18 8.11 -12.68
C LEU A 494 -12.38 6.82 -13.48
N GLN A 495 -13.08 6.89 -14.61
CA GLN A 495 -13.25 5.73 -15.49
C GLN A 495 -11.91 5.31 -16.13
N ALA A 496 -11.05 6.25 -16.51
CA ALA A 496 -9.74 5.93 -17.07
C ALA A 496 -8.85 5.23 -16.03
N ILE A 497 -8.85 5.71 -14.79
CA ILE A 497 -8.13 5.08 -13.68
C ILE A 497 -8.66 3.66 -13.44
N ALA A 498 -9.97 3.50 -13.27
CA ALA A 498 -10.57 2.20 -12.99
C ALA A 498 -10.24 1.16 -14.08
N LEU A 499 -10.33 1.53 -15.36
CA LEU A 499 -9.99 0.64 -16.47
C LEU A 499 -8.50 0.28 -16.52
N ALA A 500 -7.61 1.19 -16.12
CA ALA A 500 -6.18 0.93 -16.02
C ALA A 500 -5.82 -0.02 -14.86
N GLU A 501 -6.73 -0.18 -13.89
CA GLU A 501 -6.62 -1.09 -12.74
C GLU A 501 -7.31 -2.44 -13.01
N GLY A 502 -7.49 -2.76 -14.28
CA GLY A 502 -7.99 -4.08 -14.69
C GLY A 502 -9.48 -4.32 -14.43
N VAL A 503 -10.27 -3.31 -14.03
CA VAL A 503 -11.73 -3.52 -13.92
C VAL A 503 -12.32 -3.80 -15.32
N GLU A 504 -13.35 -4.64 -15.38
CA GLU A 504 -13.94 -5.18 -16.63
C GLU A 504 -13.05 -6.14 -17.44
N GLN A 505 -11.89 -6.54 -16.91
CA GLN A 505 -11.16 -7.67 -17.50
C GLN A 505 -11.97 -8.98 -17.34
N ASN A 506 -11.56 -10.02 -18.06
CA ASN A 506 -12.27 -11.30 -18.01
C ASN A 506 -12.05 -12.02 -16.66
N ASP A 507 -12.95 -12.94 -16.30
CA ASP A 507 -12.93 -13.71 -15.05
C ASP A 507 -11.64 -14.56 -14.79
N SER A 508 -10.68 -14.58 -15.72
CA SER A 508 -9.37 -15.23 -15.53
C SER A 508 -8.20 -14.25 -15.36
N TYR A 509 -8.50 -12.95 -15.39
CA TYR A 509 -7.52 -11.91 -15.15
C TYR A 509 -7.14 -11.87 -13.67
N ALA A 510 -5.83 -11.82 -13.43
CA ALA A 510 -5.22 -11.64 -12.13
C ALA A 510 -3.73 -11.39 -12.34
N ILE A 511 -3.10 -10.75 -11.36
CA ILE A 511 -1.67 -10.45 -11.40
C ILE A 511 -0.85 -11.74 -11.52
N GLU A 512 0.16 -11.68 -12.39
CA GLU A 512 1.11 -12.76 -12.64
C GLU A 512 2.48 -12.39 -12.06
N PHE A 513 3.16 -13.39 -11.48
CA PHE A 513 4.47 -13.19 -10.85
C PHE A 513 5.55 -13.81 -11.72
N HIS A 514 6.45 -12.98 -12.22
CA HIS A 514 7.51 -13.42 -13.13
C HIS A 514 8.89 -13.09 -12.59
N THR A 515 9.79 -14.07 -12.70
CA THR A 515 11.19 -13.93 -12.28
C THR A 515 12.11 -13.99 -13.49
N TRP A 516 13.13 -13.16 -13.49
CA TRP A 516 14.15 -13.12 -14.52
C TRP A 516 14.98 -14.40 -14.59
N THR A 517 15.11 -14.93 -15.79
CA THR A 517 15.95 -16.08 -16.13
C THR A 517 17.02 -15.75 -17.16
N GLY A 518 17.09 -14.48 -17.59
CA GLY A 518 18.03 -14.02 -18.61
C GLY A 518 19.49 -14.05 -18.18
N ASP A 519 20.35 -14.17 -19.18
CA ASP A 519 21.79 -14.04 -19.03
C ASP A 519 22.22 -12.56 -18.98
N ASP A 520 23.53 -12.33 -18.80
CA ASP A 520 24.11 -10.99 -18.89
C ASP A 520 23.86 -10.38 -20.28
N LEU A 521 23.47 -9.11 -20.30
CA LEU A 521 22.98 -8.34 -21.45
C LEU A 521 21.69 -8.90 -22.08
N GLY A 522 20.88 -9.63 -21.32
CA GLY A 522 19.56 -10.08 -21.76
C GLY A 522 18.58 -8.91 -21.94
N GLU A 523 17.74 -8.98 -22.98
CA GLU A 523 16.71 -7.99 -23.26
C GLU A 523 15.49 -8.20 -22.36
N VAL A 524 15.03 -7.13 -21.69
CA VAL A 524 13.89 -7.18 -20.76
C VAL A 524 12.58 -7.47 -21.50
N SER A 525 12.41 -7.00 -22.74
CA SER A 525 11.23 -7.28 -23.56
C SER A 525 11.19 -8.69 -24.14
N ASP A 526 12.30 -9.44 -24.12
CA ASP A 526 12.35 -10.80 -24.68
C ASP A 526 11.76 -11.81 -23.69
N SER A 527 10.67 -12.43 -24.13
CA SER A 527 9.99 -13.49 -23.39
C SER A 527 10.89 -14.64 -22.93
N ALA A 528 11.95 -14.97 -23.68
CA ALA A 528 12.86 -16.06 -23.32
C ALA A 528 13.65 -15.80 -22.03
N ASN A 529 13.71 -14.55 -21.57
CA ASN A 529 14.42 -14.14 -20.36
C ASN A 529 13.53 -14.13 -19.10
N TRP A 530 12.28 -14.57 -19.19
CA TRP A 530 11.34 -14.62 -18.07
C TRP A 530 10.83 -16.04 -17.82
N SER A 531 10.53 -16.33 -16.55
CA SER A 531 9.83 -17.56 -16.17
C SER A 531 8.56 -17.75 -17.00
N GLY A 532 8.35 -18.97 -17.50
CA GLY A 532 7.19 -19.29 -18.35
C GLY A 532 7.32 -18.89 -19.82
N ALA A 533 8.42 -18.25 -20.24
CA ALA A 533 8.65 -17.76 -21.60
C ALA A 533 7.54 -16.82 -22.10
N ALA A 534 7.16 -15.85 -21.25
CA ALA A 534 6.08 -14.90 -21.52
C ALA A 534 6.61 -13.47 -21.70
N VAL A 535 5.86 -12.60 -22.37
CA VAL A 535 6.25 -11.20 -22.65
C VAL A 535 5.76 -10.31 -21.50
N PRO A 536 6.58 -9.36 -21.00
CA PRO A 536 6.13 -8.40 -20.00
C PRO A 536 4.79 -7.75 -20.35
N ALA A 537 3.92 -7.62 -19.34
CA ALA A 537 2.59 -7.06 -19.49
C ALA A 537 2.16 -6.29 -18.24
N GLU A 538 1.22 -5.36 -18.40
CA GLU A 538 0.72 -4.42 -17.37
C GLU A 538 0.18 -5.07 -16.08
N TYR A 539 -0.06 -6.39 -16.08
CA TYR A 539 -0.51 -7.17 -14.93
C TYR A 539 0.60 -8.03 -14.31
N TRP A 540 1.86 -7.72 -14.58
CA TRP A 540 3.00 -8.45 -14.03
C TRP A 540 3.58 -7.78 -12.79
N SER A 541 3.79 -8.57 -11.74
CA SER A 541 4.81 -8.32 -10.73
C SER A 541 6.11 -8.98 -11.20
N ALA A 542 7.01 -8.18 -11.78
CA ALA A 542 8.24 -8.64 -12.41
C ALA A 542 9.46 -8.43 -11.50
N VAL A 543 10.22 -9.50 -11.24
CA VAL A 543 11.42 -9.47 -10.39
C VAL A 543 12.66 -9.86 -11.19
N LEU A 544 13.56 -8.90 -11.36
CA LEU A 544 14.86 -9.04 -12.01
C LEU A 544 15.95 -9.22 -10.95
N ALA A 545 16.21 -10.48 -10.57
CA ALA A 545 17.14 -10.86 -9.51
C ALA A 545 18.44 -11.49 -10.06
N ASN A 546 19.59 -11.14 -9.47
CA ASN A 546 20.86 -11.81 -9.73
C ASN A 546 21.28 -12.73 -8.56
N ASP A 547 20.92 -14.01 -8.66
CA ASP A 547 21.31 -15.06 -7.71
C ASP A 547 22.70 -15.67 -8.02
N GLY A 548 23.46 -15.03 -8.92
CA GLY A 548 24.77 -15.46 -9.37
C GLY A 548 25.92 -15.11 -8.42
N ARG A 549 27.14 -15.10 -8.97
CA ARG A 549 28.38 -14.74 -8.23
C ARG A 549 29.16 -13.60 -8.88
N SER A 550 28.61 -13.03 -9.95
CA SER A 550 29.22 -11.96 -10.74
C SER A 550 28.13 -10.96 -11.09
N PRO A 551 28.48 -9.69 -11.32
CA PRO A 551 27.52 -8.70 -11.83
C PRO A 551 26.86 -9.18 -13.11
N LYS A 552 25.60 -8.79 -13.30
CA LYS A 552 24.83 -9.00 -14.52
C LYS A 552 24.12 -7.70 -14.89
N THR A 553 23.90 -7.52 -16.18
CA THR A 553 23.17 -6.39 -16.76
C THR A 553 22.00 -6.93 -17.58
N ALA A 554 20.85 -6.27 -17.52
CA ALA A 554 19.74 -6.45 -18.44
C ALA A 554 19.53 -5.12 -19.20
N VAL A 555 18.92 -5.20 -20.39
CA VAL A 555 18.76 -4.05 -21.28
C VAL A 555 17.29 -3.82 -21.58
N VAL A 556 16.87 -2.55 -21.52
CA VAL A 556 15.57 -2.06 -21.99
C VAL A 556 15.84 -1.20 -23.23
N SER A 557 15.67 -1.80 -24.41
CA SER A 557 15.78 -1.16 -25.74
C SER A 557 14.45 -1.10 -26.49
N GLU A 558 13.37 -1.48 -25.80
CA GLU A 558 11.98 -1.33 -26.21
C GLU A 558 11.16 -0.94 -24.97
N ASP A 559 9.99 -0.33 -25.14
CA ASP A 559 9.14 0.02 -24.01
C ASP A 559 8.63 -1.25 -23.31
N VAL A 560 8.75 -1.26 -21.97
CA VAL A 560 8.36 -2.37 -21.11
C VAL A 560 7.30 -1.89 -20.14
N HIS A 561 6.16 -2.58 -20.11
CA HIS A 561 5.03 -2.25 -19.25
C HIS A 561 4.73 -3.39 -18.28
N THR A 562 4.72 -3.09 -16.98
CA THR A 562 4.42 -4.03 -15.89
C THR A 562 3.60 -3.36 -14.79
N LEU A 563 2.94 -4.14 -13.93
CA LEU A 563 2.29 -3.59 -12.73
C LEU A 563 3.35 -3.15 -11.72
N GLY A 564 4.35 -4.00 -11.47
CA GLY A 564 5.45 -3.71 -10.58
C GLY A 564 6.75 -4.29 -11.13
N PHE A 565 7.85 -3.58 -10.92
CA PHE A 565 9.17 -3.99 -11.40
C PHE A 565 10.23 -3.86 -10.32
N GLU A 566 10.86 -4.97 -9.93
CA GLU A 566 11.94 -5.00 -8.95
C GLU A 566 13.28 -5.35 -9.61
N VAL A 567 14.34 -4.63 -9.24
CA VAL A 567 15.73 -4.97 -9.56
C VAL A 567 16.50 -5.26 -8.28
N ARG A 568 17.14 -6.43 -8.18
CA ARG A 568 17.91 -6.78 -6.97
C ARG A 568 19.15 -7.64 -7.24
N GLY A 569 20.21 -7.40 -6.49
CA GLY A 569 21.40 -8.25 -6.46
C GLY A 569 21.50 -9.05 -5.16
N THR A 570 22.50 -9.92 -5.06
CA THR A 570 22.78 -10.72 -3.84
C THR A 570 24.00 -10.23 -3.07
N GLY A 571 24.70 -9.21 -3.59
CA GLY A 571 25.85 -8.60 -2.93
C GLY A 571 26.62 -7.67 -3.85
N SER A 572 27.58 -6.93 -3.29
CA SER A 572 28.40 -5.98 -4.06
C SER A 572 29.25 -6.61 -5.17
N SER A 573 29.49 -7.93 -5.12
CA SER A 573 30.15 -8.71 -6.19
C SER A 573 29.17 -9.39 -7.14
N ALA A 574 27.87 -9.25 -6.92
CA ALA A 574 26.78 -9.89 -7.66
C ALA A 574 25.59 -8.91 -7.76
N THR A 575 25.87 -7.72 -8.29
CA THR A 575 24.86 -6.69 -8.56
C THR A 575 23.99 -7.10 -9.75
N GLN A 576 22.76 -6.58 -9.79
CA GLN A 576 21.91 -6.65 -10.98
C GLN A 576 21.69 -5.24 -11.50
N THR A 577 22.14 -4.98 -12.72
CA THR A 577 21.93 -3.71 -13.41
C THR A 577 20.80 -3.84 -14.44
N VAL A 578 19.98 -2.81 -14.58
CA VAL A 578 19.08 -2.62 -15.72
C VAL A 578 19.45 -1.32 -16.42
N GLN A 579 19.81 -1.41 -17.69
CA GLN A 579 20.12 -0.26 -18.54
C GLN A 579 18.89 0.14 -19.34
N VAL A 580 18.39 1.36 -19.11
CA VAL A 580 17.26 1.91 -19.88
C VAL A 580 17.81 2.84 -20.95
N GLN A 581 17.70 2.40 -22.20
CA GLN A 581 18.30 3.10 -23.34
C GLN A 581 17.49 4.33 -23.74
N GLN A 582 18.17 5.23 -24.45
CA GLN A 582 17.59 6.48 -24.93
C GLN A 582 16.28 6.26 -25.70
N GLY A 583 15.25 7.01 -25.29
CA GLY A 583 13.94 7.00 -25.97
C GLY A 583 13.06 5.79 -25.64
N HIS A 584 13.44 4.98 -24.65
CA HIS A 584 12.65 3.84 -24.17
C HIS A 584 12.26 4.01 -22.71
N THR A 585 11.10 3.45 -22.35
CA THR A 585 10.52 3.53 -21.01
C THR A 585 10.46 2.16 -20.34
N LEU A 586 10.92 2.10 -19.09
CA LEU A 586 10.59 1.01 -18.17
C LEU A 586 9.48 1.47 -17.24
N GLU A 587 8.31 0.83 -17.35
CA GLU A 587 7.15 1.13 -16.54
C GLU A 587 6.88 -0.01 -15.54
N GLY A 588 6.85 0.37 -14.26
CA GLY A 588 6.26 -0.38 -13.17
C GLY A 588 5.11 0.45 -12.63
N ARG A 589 3.91 0.22 -13.16
CA ARG A 589 2.77 1.11 -13.01
C ARG A 589 2.52 1.48 -11.54
N ASN A 590 2.45 0.50 -10.65
CA ASN A 590 2.28 0.72 -9.22
C ASN A 590 3.60 1.00 -8.51
N GLU A 591 4.69 0.34 -8.88
CA GLU A 591 5.97 0.51 -8.20
C GLU A 591 7.14 0.08 -9.09
N ILE A 592 8.18 0.91 -9.15
CA ILE A 592 9.52 0.43 -9.50
C ILE A 592 10.35 0.40 -8.23
N ARG A 593 10.90 -0.76 -7.89
CA ARG A 593 11.71 -0.96 -6.69
C ARG A 593 13.13 -1.33 -7.06
N ILE A 594 14.08 -0.46 -6.74
CA ILE A 594 15.50 -0.77 -6.79
C ILE A 594 15.91 -1.26 -5.40
N SER A 595 15.98 -2.57 -5.25
CA SER A 595 16.32 -3.24 -3.99
C SER A 595 17.83 -3.36 -3.80
N GLU A 596 18.26 -3.90 -2.66
CA GLU A 596 19.67 -4.05 -2.28
C GLU A 596 20.53 -4.62 -3.43
N TYR A 597 21.64 -3.95 -3.75
CA TYR A 597 22.57 -4.31 -4.85
C TYR A 597 21.93 -4.33 -6.25
N GLY A 598 20.70 -3.85 -6.39
CA GLY A 598 20.07 -3.50 -7.65
C GLY A 598 20.58 -2.13 -8.12
N ILE A 599 20.71 -2.01 -9.44
CA ILE A 599 21.14 -0.78 -10.11
C ILE A 599 20.19 -0.55 -11.29
N VAL A 600 19.61 0.64 -11.39
CA VAL A 600 18.99 1.11 -12.63
C VAL A 600 19.85 2.21 -13.19
N GLU A 601 20.31 2.04 -14.43
CA GLU A 601 21.13 2.98 -15.18
C GLU A 601 20.31 3.59 -16.32
N LEU A 602 20.04 4.89 -16.23
CA LEU A 602 19.38 5.64 -17.30
C LEU A 602 20.43 6.18 -18.28
N GLN A 603 20.27 5.80 -19.56
CA GLN A 603 21.12 6.23 -20.67
C GLN A 603 20.33 7.15 -21.61
N GLY A 604 19.65 8.15 -21.03
CA GLY A 604 18.67 9.01 -21.71
C GLY A 604 17.29 8.37 -21.89
N GLY A 605 17.03 7.24 -21.22
CA GLY A 605 15.72 6.59 -21.15
C GLY A 605 14.89 7.05 -19.96
N SER A 606 13.73 6.43 -19.76
CA SER A 606 12.76 6.87 -18.76
C SER A 606 12.29 5.76 -17.82
N LEU A 607 12.06 6.10 -16.56
CA LEU A 607 11.22 5.33 -15.64
C LEU A 607 9.82 5.94 -15.59
N SER A 608 8.80 5.09 -15.48
CA SER A 608 7.39 5.52 -15.35
C SER A 608 6.69 4.73 -14.25
N SER A 609 6.01 5.44 -13.35
CA SER A 609 5.11 4.85 -12.35
C SER A 609 4.00 5.85 -12.04
N VAL A 610 2.78 5.39 -11.82
CA VAL A 610 1.68 6.26 -11.34
C VAL A 610 1.72 6.46 -9.83
N ARG A 611 2.66 5.79 -9.14
CA ARG A 611 2.85 5.94 -7.69
C ARG A 611 4.28 6.36 -7.39
N TRP A 612 5.25 5.44 -7.43
CA TRP A 612 6.61 5.79 -7.00
C TRP A 612 7.72 4.87 -7.51
N VAL A 613 8.94 5.42 -7.46
CA VAL A 613 10.22 4.71 -7.56
C VAL A 613 10.90 4.69 -6.20
N ASP A 614 11.16 3.49 -5.68
CA ASP A 614 11.93 3.27 -4.46
C ASP A 614 13.40 2.99 -4.80
N VAL A 615 14.32 3.77 -4.22
CA VAL A 615 15.76 3.47 -4.24
C VAL A 615 16.17 3.06 -2.82
N LEU A 616 16.27 1.76 -2.56
CA LEU A 616 16.50 1.22 -1.21
C LEU A 616 17.96 1.34 -0.78
N GLU A 617 18.23 1.12 0.51
CA GLU A 617 19.60 1.08 1.03
C GLU A 617 20.46 0.09 0.21
N ASN A 618 21.71 0.49 -0.06
CA ASN A 618 22.66 -0.21 -0.95
C ASN A 618 22.19 -0.43 -2.40
N ALA A 619 21.09 0.20 -2.82
CA ALA A 619 20.64 0.24 -4.22
C ALA A 619 21.08 1.54 -4.90
N GLN A 620 21.04 1.55 -6.24
CA GLN A 620 21.46 2.73 -7.01
C GLN A 620 20.52 3.06 -8.17
N LEU A 621 20.14 4.32 -8.28
CA LEU A 621 19.64 4.92 -9.52
C LEU A 621 20.75 5.81 -10.08
N VAL A 622 21.22 5.51 -11.28
CA VAL A 622 22.37 6.21 -11.87
C VAL A 622 22.09 6.66 -13.29
N GLY A 623 22.81 7.68 -13.75
CA GLY A 623 22.79 8.12 -15.15
C GLY A 623 21.97 9.40 -15.35
N HIS A 624 21.26 9.47 -16.48
CA HIS A 624 20.52 10.66 -16.92
C HIS A 624 19.31 10.28 -17.76
N GLY A 625 18.25 11.10 -17.73
CA GLY A 625 16.95 10.79 -18.32
C GLY A 625 15.83 11.28 -17.43
N ASP A 626 14.67 10.64 -17.55
CA ASP A 626 13.44 11.07 -16.87
C ASP A 626 12.93 9.99 -15.91
N VAL A 627 12.46 10.40 -14.75
CA VAL A 627 11.72 9.57 -13.80
C VAL A 627 10.36 10.19 -13.61
N ASN A 628 9.35 9.67 -14.31
CA ASN A 628 7.97 10.17 -14.25
C ASN A 628 7.23 9.48 -13.10
N ALA A 629 7.60 9.84 -11.87
CA ALA A 629 7.00 9.37 -10.62
C ALA A 629 7.60 10.13 -9.43
N ASP A 630 7.02 9.95 -8.23
CA ASP A 630 7.70 10.25 -6.97
C ASP A 630 8.97 9.39 -6.82
N VAL A 631 10.04 9.97 -6.26
CA VAL A 631 11.29 9.25 -5.95
C VAL A 631 11.57 9.26 -4.46
N TYR A 632 11.63 8.06 -3.87
CA TYR A 632 11.99 7.85 -2.46
C TYR A 632 13.41 7.28 -2.37
N ASN A 633 14.36 8.12 -1.96
CA ASN A 633 15.79 7.78 -1.94
C ASN A 633 16.30 7.43 -0.53
N PHE A 634 16.45 6.14 -0.27
CA PHE A 634 17.19 5.57 0.88
C PHE A 634 18.59 5.09 0.52
N GLY A 635 18.86 4.89 -0.77
CA GLY A 635 20.12 4.40 -1.32
C GLY A 635 20.96 5.51 -1.93
N GLN A 636 21.37 5.31 -3.18
CA GLN A 636 22.19 6.28 -3.90
C GLN A 636 21.53 6.69 -5.21
N VAL A 637 21.36 7.99 -5.40
CA VAL A 637 21.03 8.60 -6.69
C VAL A 637 22.28 9.29 -7.21
N SER A 638 22.76 8.91 -8.40
CA SER A 638 23.96 9.51 -9.01
C SER A 638 23.67 9.98 -10.42
N VAL A 639 23.59 11.29 -10.60
CA VAL A 639 23.48 11.86 -11.95
C VAL A 639 24.85 11.72 -12.60
N SER A 640 24.91 11.12 -13.79
CA SER A 640 26.19 10.88 -14.47
C SER A 640 26.02 10.58 -15.96
N ASN A 641 27.14 10.61 -16.71
CA ASN A 641 27.22 10.15 -18.09
C ASN A 641 28.44 9.24 -18.27
N SER A 642 28.23 8.04 -18.83
CA SER A 642 29.30 7.08 -19.13
C SER A 642 30.30 7.56 -20.19
N GLU A 643 29.97 8.60 -20.98
CA GLU A 643 30.86 9.21 -21.97
C GLU A 643 31.76 10.34 -21.40
N GLY A 644 31.69 10.63 -20.09
CA GLY A 644 32.53 11.64 -19.43
C GLY A 644 32.08 13.09 -19.62
N GLY A 645 30.83 13.28 -20.05
CA GLY A 645 30.10 14.54 -19.98
C GLY A 645 29.27 14.63 -18.71
N THR A 646 28.59 15.75 -18.53
CA THR A 646 27.66 15.93 -17.41
C THR A 646 26.22 15.86 -17.91
N SER A 647 25.26 15.77 -17.00
CA SER A 647 23.95 15.18 -17.24
C SER A 647 22.83 15.85 -16.43
N ILE A 648 21.59 15.63 -16.86
CA ILE A 648 20.39 16.02 -16.10
C ILE A 648 19.58 14.76 -15.81
N LEU A 649 19.17 14.59 -14.55
CA LEU A 649 18.11 13.66 -14.17
C LEU A 649 16.86 14.48 -13.83
N SER A 650 15.78 14.25 -14.55
CA SER A 650 14.48 14.89 -14.30
C SER A 650 13.61 13.98 -13.44
N VAL A 651 13.01 14.51 -12.38
CA VAL A 651 11.98 13.84 -11.57
C VAL A 651 10.66 14.56 -11.81
N GLY A 652 9.67 13.84 -12.32
CA GLY A 652 8.39 14.35 -12.78
C GLY A 652 7.42 14.76 -11.66
N ASP A 653 7.62 14.25 -10.44
CA ASP A 653 6.82 14.55 -9.25
C ASP A 653 7.74 14.92 -8.07
N ASP A 654 7.51 14.40 -6.85
CA ASP A 654 8.31 14.72 -5.66
C ASP A 654 9.64 13.94 -5.61
N TYR A 655 10.65 14.54 -5.01
CA TYR A 655 11.91 13.89 -4.65
C TYR A 655 12.12 13.94 -3.14
N ARG A 656 12.25 12.76 -2.49
CA ARG A 656 12.44 12.67 -1.04
C ARG A 656 13.73 11.90 -0.74
N GLN A 657 14.71 12.56 -0.14
CA GLN A 657 15.94 11.92 0.33
C GLN A 657 15.92 11.69 1.84
N PHE A 658 16.06 10.43 2.25
CA PHE A 658 16.06 10.03 3.65
C PHE A 658 17.46 10.05 4.27
N ALA A 659 17.55 9.77 5.57
CA ALA A 659 18.79 9.89 6.34
C ALA A 659 19.95 9.03 5.81
N SER A 660 19.66 7.84 5.27
CA SER A 660 20.64 6.95 4.64
C SER A 660 20.96 7.33 3.19
N GLY A 661 20.11 8.16 2.56
CA GLY A 661 20.18 8.50 1.16
C GLY A 661 21.39 9.34 0.79
N VAL A 662 21.89 9.14 -0.42
CA VAL A 662 23.02 9.89 -0.99
C VAL A 662 22.65 10.41 -2.37
N LEU A 663 22.88 11.70 -2.61
CA LEU A 663 22.88 12.31 -3.94
C LEU A 663 24.32 12.57 -4.37
N THR A 664 24.70 12.09 -5.56
CA THR A 664 26.03 12.32 -6.16
C THR A 664 25.92 13.10 -7.46
N LEU A 665 26.74 14.15 -7.61
CA LEU A 665 26.80 15.01 -8.80
C LEU A 665 28.25 15.34 -9.16
N ASP A 666 28.57 15.41 -10.46
CA ASP A 666 29.88 15.80 -10.97
C ASP A 666 29.92 17.24 -11.52
N ILE A 667 31.04 17.94 -11.27
CA ILE A 667 31.29 19.31 -11.73
C ILE A 667 32.54 19.34 -12.63
N GLY A 668 32.36 19.68 -13.90
CA GLY A 668 33.41 19.82 -14.92
C GLY A 668 33.51 21.22 -15.57
N GLY A 669 32.66 22.16 -15.19
CA GLY A 669 32.59 23.54 -15.71
C GLY A 669 31.30 24.25 -15.29
N THR A 670 31.04 25.46 -15.81
CA THR A 670 29.92 26.33 -15.38
C THR A 670 28.68 26.27 -16.27
N SER A 671 28.69 25.48 -17.35
CA SER A 671 27.52 25.29 -18.22
C SER A 671 26.68 24.09 -17.75
N GLY A 672 25.46 24.34 -17.28
CA GLY A 672 24.56 23.29 -16.77
C GLY A 672 24.24 22.21 -17.78
N GLY A 673 24.13 20.96 -17.33
CA GLY A 673 23.77 19.79 -18.14
C GLY A 673 24.77 19.42 -19.24
N THR A 674 25.83 20.21 -19.43
CA THR A 674 26.88 19.98 -20.43
C THR A 674 28.29 20.01 -19.84
N GLN A 675 28.46 20.70 -18.71
CA GLN A 675 29.68 20.73 -17.92
C GLN A 675 29.49 20.48 -16.42
N PHE A 676 28.29 20.49 -15.86
CA PHE A 676 28.03 19.98 -14.51
C PHE A 676 26.66 19.29 -14.42
N ASP A 677 26.53 18.34 -13.50
CA ASP A 677 25.33 17.54 -13.32
C ASP A 677 24.24 18.28 -12.56
N GLN A 678 22.99 17.96 -12.86
CA GLN A 678 21.81 18.55 -12.22
C GLN A 678 20.74 17.51 -11.90
N LEU A 679 20.06 17.72 -10.78
CA LEU A 679 18.79 17.08 -10.47
C LEU A 679 17.66 18.11 -10.61
N GLU A 680 16.79 17.93 -11.59
CA GLU A 680 15.61 18.78 -11.80
C GLU A 680 14.38 18.04 -11.28
N VAL A 681 13.64 18.64 -10.35
CA VAL A 681 12.44 18.09 -9.72
C VAL A 681 11.27 18.99 -10.09
N VAL A 682 10.18 18.42 -10.59
CA VAL A 682 8.97 19.20 -10.92
C VAL A 682 8.20 19.56 -9.66
N GLY A 683 8.04 18.62 -8.73
CA GLY A 683 7.33 18.83 -7.46
C GLY A 683 8.22 19.31 -6.31
N GLN A 684 7.93 18.83 -5.10
CA GLN A 684 8.68 19.16 -3.89
C GLN A 684 9.95 18.30 -3.77
N ALA A 685 11.06 18.92 -3.38
CA ALA A 685 12.27 18.23 -2.94
C ALA A 685 12.43 18.31 -1.41
N VAL A 686 12.35 17.17 -0.74
CA VAL A 686 12.61 17.05 0.71
C VAL A 686 14.01 16.49 0.92
N LEU A 687 14.88 17.27 1.55
CA LEU A 687 16.32 16.98 1.66
C LEU A 687 16.70 16.41 3.02
N GLY A 688 17.46 15.32 2.99
CA GLY A 688 18.08 14.67 4.14
C GLY A 688 19.39 14.00 3.73
N GLY A 689 20.00 13.20 4.61
CA GLY A 689 21.14 12.35 4.23
C GLY A 689 22.37 13.12 3.72
N THR A 690 22.99 12.61 2.66
CA THR A 690 24.29 13.11 2.14
C THR A 690 24.18 13.71 0.74
N LEU A 691 24.84 14.84 0.52
CA LEU A 691 25.22 15.32 -0.82
C LEU A 691 26.73 15.13 -1.03
N ALA A 692 27.11 14.45 -2.11
CA ALA A 692 28.50 14.21 -2.49
C ALA A 692 28.80 14.82 -3.87
N LEU A 693 29.80 15.70 -3.92
CA LEU A 693 30.20 16.39 -5.14
C LEU A 693 31.62 15.99 -5.55
N GLN A 694 31.85 15.82 -6.85
CA GLN A 694 33.17 15.53 -7.38
C GLN A 694 33.55 16.51 -8.48
N LEU A 695 34.85 16.81 -8.58
CA LEU A 695 35.39 17.56 -9.72
C LEU A 695 35.86 16.56 -10.78
N VAL A 696 35.36 16.71 -11.99
CA VAL A 696 35.71 15.84 -13.13
C VAL A 696 36.47 16.61 -14.19
N ASN A 697 37.05 15.90 -15.15
CA ASN A 697 37.73 16.48 -16.31
C ASN A 697 38.88 17.47 -15.96
N GLY A 698 39.43 17.37 -14.74
CA GLY A 698 40.48 18.26 -14.25
C GLY A 698 40.01 19.69 -13.96
N PHE A 699 38.70 19.90 -13.84
CA PHE A 699 38.11 21.19 -13.54
C PHE A 699 38.51 21.68 -12.15
N VAL A 700 38.75 22.99 -12.04
CA VAL A 700 39.08 23.68 -10.80
C VAL A 700 38.20 24.93 -10.76
N PRO A 701 37.16 24.96 -9.92
CA PRO A 701 36.30 26.13 -9.78
C PRO A 701 37.10 27.38 -9.44
N THR A 702 36.71 28.51 -9.99
CA THR A 702 37.30 29.82 -9.68
C THR A 702 36.40 30.66 -8.79
N GLN A 703 37.00 31.57 -8.02
CA GLN A 703 36.24 32.44 -7.12
C GLN A 703 35.22 33.29 -7.91
N GLY A 704 33.96 33.23 -7.50
CA GLY A 704 32.81 33.87 -8.13
C GLY A 704 31.98 32.95 -9.03
N GLU A 705 32.38 31.70 -9.24
CA GLU A 705 31.57 30.71 -9.96
C GLU A 705 30.51 30.07 -9.07
N PHE A 706 29.43 29.63 -9.71
CA PHE A 706 28.33 28.96 -9.04
C PHE A 706 27.68 27.89 -9.92
N PHE A 707 27.09 26.87 -9.27
CA PHE A 707 26.59 25.67 -9.92
C PHE A 707 25.21 25.31 -9.34
N PRO A 708 24.10 25.55 -10.06
CA PRO A 708 22.74 25.12 -9.69
C PRO A 708 22.63 23.60 -9.70
N LEU A 709 22.88 22.97 -8.56
CA LEU A 709 22.92 21.52 -8.42
C LEU A 709 21.53 20.89 -8.50
N MET A 710 20.54 21.58 -7.97
CA MET A 710 19.16 21.11 -7.91
C MET A 710 18.18 22.26 -8.14
N ARG A 711 17.08 21.95 -8.82
CA ARG A 711 15.89 22.80 -8.99
C ARG A 711 14.64 22.02 -8.56
N ALA A 712 13.72 22.66 -7.86
CA ALA A 712 12.43 22.08 -7.46
C ALA A 712 11.35 23.17 -7.33
N GLU A 713 10.06 22.84 -7.49
CA GLU A 713 8.95 23.79 -7.20
C GLU A 713 9.08 24.33 -5.77
N SER A 714 9.40 23.44 -4.84
CA SER A 714 9.76 23.83 -3.47
C SER A 714 10.83 22.91 -2.88
N ILE A 715 11.68 23.45 -1.99
CA ILE A 715 12.70 22.71 -1.25
C ILE A 715 12.41 22.80 0.24
N GLU A 716 12.37 21.64 0.89
CA GLU A 716 12.26 21.52 2.35
C GLU A 716 13.49 20.83 2.93
N GLY A 717 14.06 21.41 3.98
CA GLY A 717 15.22 20.87 4.68
C GLY A 717 16.56 21.16 4.00
N GLU A 718 17.62 20.56 4.53
CA GLU A 718 19.00 20.67 4.02
C GLU A 718 19.67 19.29 4.09
N PHE A 719 20.73 19.10 3.29
CA PHE A 719 21.55 17.89 3.39
C PHE A 719 22.24 17.82 4.76
N SER A 720 22.06 16.71 5.47
CA SER A 720 22.63 16.52 6.81
C SER A 720 24.15 16.34 6.79
N THR A 721 24.69 15.80 5.70
CA THR A 721 26.12 15.64 5.46
C THR A 721 26.49 16.17 4.09
N ILE A 722 27.56 16.97 4.01
CA ILE A 722 28.04 17.55 2.76
C ILE A 722 29.47 17.09 2.52
N GLN A 723 29.71 16.47 1.37
CA GLN A 723 31.03 16.04 0.92
C GLN A 723 31.46 16.87 -0.29
N LEU A 724 32.22 17.94 -0.02
CA LEU A 724 32.74 18.83 -1.06
C LEU A 724 34.16 18.44 -1.47
N PRO A 725 34.52 18.60 -2.76
CA PRO A 725 35.90 18.48 -3.19
C PRO A 725 36.74 19.63 -2.62
N THR A 726 38.03 19.36 -2.36
CA THR A 726 38.97 20.40 -1.89
C THR A 726 39.57 21.14 -3.08
N VAL A 727 39.52 22.47 -3.06
CA VAL A 727 40.11 23.35 -4.08
C VAL A 727 41.12 24.30 -3.41
N ASP A 728 42.34 24.33 -3.91
CA ASP A 728 43.39 25.20 -3.36
C ASP A 728 43.03 26.68 -3.55
N GLY A 729 42.79 27.38 -2.45
CA GLY A 729 42.56 28.83 -2.44
C GLY A 729 41.14 29.26 -2.82
N VAL A 730 40.21 28.32 -2.96
CA VAL A 730 38.77 28.59 -3.20
C VAL A 730 37.97 27.84 -2.13
N GLU A 731 37.15 28.57 -1.40
CA GLU A 731 36.19 27.97 -0.47
C GLU A 731 34.92 27.60 -1.22
N LEU A 732 34.53 26.33 -1.11
CA LEU A 732 33.26 25.85 -1.64
C LEU A 732 32.23 25.82 -0.52
N SER A 733 31.04 26.35 -0.77
CA SER A 733 29.92 26.31 0.17
C SER A 733 28.61 26.01 -0.54
N LEU A 734 27.65 25.44 0.19
CA LEU A 734 26.29 25.26 -0.31
C LEU A 734 25.38 26.37 0.18
N GLN A 735 24.41 26.72 -0.68
CA GLN A 735 23.35 27.67 -0.37
C GLN A 735 22.02 27.12 -0.84
N TYR A 736 20.99 27.47 -0.07
CA TYR A 736 19.63 26.98 -0.27
C TYR A 736 18.69 28.18 -0.42
N THR A 737 17.79 28.10 -1.39
CA THR A 737 16.60 28.94 -1.49
C THR A 737 15.36 28.04 -1.42
N ASN A 738 14.17 28.62 -1.53
CA ASN A 738 12.94 27.82 -1.57
C ASN A 738 12.85 26.91 -2.81
N SER A 739 13.70 27.07 -3.83
CA SER A 739 13.61 26.32 -5.09
C SER A 739 14.95 25.89 -5.69
N LEU A 740 16.08 26.24 -5.06
CA LEU A 740 17.43 25.95 -5.57
C LEU A 740 18.37 25.44 -4.48
N VAL A 741 19.20 24.46 -4.85
CA VAL A 741 20.46 24.16 -4.16
C VAL A 741 21.62 24.59 -5.04
N LEU A 742 22.51 25.42 -4.50
CA LEU A 742 23.63 25.98 -5.23
C LEU A 742 24.96 25.64 -4.57
N LEU A 743 25.93 25.19 -5.37
CA LEU A 743 27.33 25.22 -4.99
C LEU A 743 27.94 26.56 -5.36
N VAL A 744 28.62 27.19 -4.41
CA VAL A 744 29.27 28.49 -4.58
C VAL A 744 30.77 28.35 -4.37
N ALA A 745 31.55 28.90 -5.31
CA ALA A 745 32.99 29.05 -5.19
C ALA A 745 33.33 30.46 -4.69
N GLY A 746 33.40 30.67 -3.37
CA GLY A 746 33.78 31.93 -2.73
C GLY A 746 32.78 32.46 -1.71
N ASP A 747 32.98 33.74 -1.32
CA ASP A 747 32.19 34.43 -0.31
C ASP A 747 31.15 35.34 -0.97
N PHE A 748 30.00 34.80 -1.37
CA PHE A 748 28.81 35.58 -1.72
C PHE A 748 27.57 34.88 -1.17
N ASN A 749 26.48 35.59 -0.85
CA ASN A 749 25.25 35.01 -0.31
C ASN A 749 24.09 35.26 -1.27
N LEU A 750 23.36 34.21 -1.65
CA LEU A 750 22.10 34.33 -2.37
C LEU A 750 20.98 34.79 -1.47
N LEU A 751 20.02 35.47 -2.09
CA LEU A 751 18.76 35.88 -1.51
C LEU A 751 17.63 35.40 -2.42
N ASP A 752 16.48 35.07 -1.84
CA ASP A 752 15.26 34.88 -2.63
C ASP A 752 15.04 36.10 -3.53
N GLY A 753 14.65 35.89 -4.79
CA GLY A 753 14.41 36.97 -5.76
C GLY A 753 15.66 37.62 -6.36
N ASP A 754 16.87 37.15 -6.07
CA ASP A 754 18.10 37.53 -6.80
C ASP A 754 18.10 36.90 -8.20
N VAL A 755 17.36 37.52 -9.12
CA VAL A 755 17.13 37.03 -10.49
C VAL A 755 18.39 37.08 -11.34
N ASN A 756 19.31 37.98 -11.02
CA ASN A 756 20.54 38.11 -11.79
C ASN A 756 21.71 37.28 -11.22
N LEU A 757 21.53 36.70 -10.02
CA LEU A 757 22.46 35.85 -9.28
C LEU A 757 23.77 36.57 -8.90
N ASP A 758 23.70 37.87 -8.59
CA ASP A 758 24.86 38.69 -8.19
C ASP A 758 25.07 38.79 -6.67
N GLY A 759 24.19 38.18 -5.87
CA GLY A 759 24.23 38.16 -4.41
C GLY A 759 23.67 39.43 -3.77
N GLU A 760 23.09 40.35 -4.53
CA GLU A 760 22.45 41.56 -4.03
C GLU A 760 21.02 41.68 -4.57
N LEU A 761 20.01 41.54 -3.71
CA LEU A 761 18.63 41.83 -4.10
C LEU A 761 18.45 43.34 -4.39
N ASN A 762 18.40 43.73 -5.67
CA ASN A 762 18.46 45.13 -6.09
C ASN A 762 17.78 45.40 -7.45
N GLN A 763 17.79 46.67 -7.89
CA GLN A 763 17.11 47.07 -9.15
C GLN A 763 17.58 46.29 -10.39
N LEU A 764 18.80 45.75 -10.39
CA LEU A 764 19.32 44.91 -11.47
C LEU A 764 18.57 43.57 -11.57
N ASP A 765 18.01 43.04 -10.47
CA ASP A 765 17.13 41.85 -10.50
C ASP A 765 15.80 42.16 -11.15
N VAL A 766 15.25 43.34 -10.85
CA VAL A 766 14.03 43.83 -11.47
C VAL A 766 14.27 44.04 -12.97
N ASP A 767 15.42 44.58 -13.35
CA ASP A 767 15.77 44.80 -14.75
C ASP A 767 16.00 43.47 -15.48
N ALA A 768 16.64 42.49 -14.81
CA ALA A 768 16.83 41.13 -15.34
C ALA A 768 15.49 40.39 -15.51
N PHE A 769 14.59 40.51 -14.54
CA PHE A 769 13.24 40.00 -14.58
C PHE A 769 12.43 40.60 -15.75
N ILE A 770 12.44 41.94 -15.88
CA ILE A 770 11.74 42.64 -16.96
C ILE A 770 12.30 42.24 -18.33
N ALA A 771 13.62 42.02 -18.42
CA ALA A 771 14.25 41.54 -19.65
C ALA A 771 13.76 40.13 -20.02
N GLY A 772 13.64 39.22 -19.04
CA GLY A 772 13.06 37.89 -19.24
C GLY A 772 11.59 37.95 -19.68
N TRP A 773 10.79 38.78 -19.01
CA TRP A 773 9.38 38.97 -19.32
C TRP A 773 9.12 39.54 -20.72
N LEU A 774 9.77 40.65 -21.08
CA LEU A 774 9.41 41.42 -22.27
C LEU A 774 9.91 40.82 -23.57
N TYR A 775 11.02 40.08 -23.53
CA TYR A 775 11.72 39.72 -24.74
C TYR A 775 11.47 38.28 -25.18
N GLN A 776 11.10 37.34 -24.29
CA GLN A 776 11.11 35.90 -24.60
C GLN A 776 12.38 35.47 -25.38
N GLN A 777 13.48 36.21 -25.21
CA GLN A 777 14.71 36.05 -25.98
C GLN A 777 15.70 35.27 -25.12
N PRO A 778 16.51 34.37 -25.74
CA PRO A 778 17.66 33.78 -25.07
C PRO A 778 18.70 34.87 -24.83
N VAL A 779 18.83 35.30 -23.58
CA VAL A 779 19.97 36.08 -23.08
C VAL A 779 21.13 35.08 -22.92
N PRO A 780 22.40 35.43 -23.22
CA PRO A 780 23.52 34.48 -23.26
C PRO A 780 23.53 33.52 -22.05
N ASP A 781 23.45 32.23 -22.39
CA ASP A 781 23.13 31.10 -21.53
C ASP A 781 24.02 30.97 -20.28
N VAL A 782 23.35 30.81 -19.14
CA VAL A 782 23.83 29.98 -18.03
C VAL A 782 22.71 28.96 -17.78
N GLY A 783 22.76 27.83 -18.49
CA GLY A 783 21.90 26.62 -18.39
C GLY A 783 20.45 26.79 -17.88
N SER A 784 19.46 26.54 -18.75
CA SER A 784 18.01 26.38 -18.48
C SER A 784 17.27 27.41 -17.58
N TYR A 785 17.94 28.38 -16.96
CA TYR A 785 17.32 29.43 -16.16
C TYR A 785 16.67 30.46 -17.08
N LYS A 786 15.34 30.39 -17.25
CA LYS A 786 14.56 31.54 -17.74
C LYS A 786 14.63 32.62 -16.67
N LYS A 787 15.58 33.56 -16.81
CA LYS A 787 15.75 34.69 -15.88
C LYS A 787 14.41 35.33 -15.55
N GLY A 788 13.98 35.18 -14.31
CA GLY A 788 12.74 35.75 -13.78
C GLY A 788 11.56 34.78 -13.63
N ASP A 789 11.69 33.50 -14.00
CA ASP A 789 10.70 32.45 -13.72
C ASP A 789 10.97 31.92 -12.31
N LEU A 790 10.29 32.51 -11.33
CA LEU A 790 10.50 32.28 -9.89
C LEU A 790 9.56 31.21 -9.33
N ASN A 791 8.44 30.92 -10.00
CA ASN A 791 7.52 29.83 -9.65
C ASN A 791 7.76 28.55 -10.46
N LEU A 792 8.69 28.58 -11.44
CA LEU A 792 9.13 27.45 -12.24
C LEU A 792 8.04 26.82 -13.12
N ASP A 793 7.01 27.58 -13.49
CA ASP A 793 5.97 27.09 -14.40
C ASP A 793 6.39 27.13 -15.89
N GLY A 794 7.62 27.57 -16.16
CA GLY A 794 8.19 27.71 -17.49
C GLY A 794 7.81 29.02 -18.17
N ILE A 795 7.09 29.93 -17.52
CA ILE A 795 6.57 31.18 -18.08
C ILE A 795 6.85 32.34 -17.12
N VAL A 796 7.72 33.27 -17.52
CA VAL A 796 7.91 34.53 -16.77
C VAL A 796 6.64 35.38 -16.81
N ASP A 797 5.89 35.41 -15.72
CA ASP A 797 4.53 35.95 -15.65
C ASP A 797 4.21 36.69 -14.32
N ARG A 798 2.93 37.08 -14.15
CA ARG A 798 2.50 37.89 -13.00
C ARG A 798 2.68 37.18 -11.65
N ALA A 799 2.67 35.86 -11.61
CA ALA A 799 2.98 35.09 -10.42
C ALA A 799 4.44 35.33 -10.01
N ASP A 800 5.38 35.25 -10.95
CA ASP A 800 6.79 35.52 -10.65
C ASP A 800 7.05 36.94 -10.19
N TRP A 801 6.36 37.91 -10.79
CA TRP A 801 6.48 39.30 -10.35
C TRP A 801 6.03 39.47 -8.89
N ARG A 802 5.03 38.71 -8.45
CA ARG A 802 4.60 38.74 -7.05
C ARG A 802 5.67 38.15 -6.15
N LEU A 803 6.30 37.04 -6.55
CA LEU A 803 7.40 36.41 -5.81
C LEU A 803 8.60 37.34 -5.71
N LEU A 804 9.05 37.93 -6.82
CA LEU A 804 10.15 38.91 -6.83
C LEU A 804 9.83 40.11 -5.92
N ARG A 805 8.61 40.65 -6.04
CA ARG A 805 8.18 41.77 -5.20
C ARG A 805 8.10 41.40 -3.72
N GLN A 806 7.69 40.17 -3.41
CA GLN A 806 7.61 39.66 -2.05
C GLN A 806 9.00 39.49 -1.44
N ALA A 807 9.96 38.96 -2.20
CA ALA A 807 11.35 38.86 -1.77
C ALA A 807 11.96 40.23 -1.38
N PHE A 808 11.68 41.28 -2.17
CA PHE A 808 12.09 42.65 -1.80
C PHE A 808 11.47 43.12 -0.48
N LEU A 809 10.19 42.81 -0.26
CA LEU A 809 9.51 43.17 0.98
C LEU A 809 10.09 42.43 2.19
N ASP A 810 10.37 41.15 2.04
CA ASP A 810 10.92 40.31 3.10
C ASP A 810 12.36 40.72 3.45
N ALA A 811 13.13 41.20 2.46
CA ALA A 811 14.44 41.82 2.66
C ALA A 811 14.39 43.25 3.24
N ASN A 812 13.21 43.78 3.63
CA ASN A 812 12.99 45.17 4.03
C ASN A 812 13.43 46.21 2.98
N LEU A 813 13.42 45.85 1.70
CA LEU A 813 13.70 46.74 0.58
C LEU A 813 12.40 47.37 0.04
N PRO A 814 12.49 48.54 -0.62
CA PRO A 814 11.34 49.14 -1.26
C PRO A 814 10.78 48.20 -2.34
N ALA A 815 9.48 47.89 -2.27
CA ALA A 815 8.82 47.08 -3.28
C ALA A 815 9.06 47.68 -4.69
N PRO A 816 9.60 46.90 -5.63
CA PRO A 816 9.99 47.41 -6.93
C PRO A 816 8.75 47.88 -7.72
N GLN A 817 8.93 48.97 -8.46
CA GLN A 817 7.83 49.69 -9.12
C GLN A 817 7.73 49.26 -10.60
N PHE A 818 7.12 48.12 -10.85
CA PHE A 818 6.76 47.67 -12.20
C PHE A 818 5.27 47.31 -12.22
N THR A 819 4.52 47.88 -13.16
CA THR A 819 3.08 47.64 -13.33
C THR A 819 2.83 46.96 -14.68
N PRO A 820 2.57 45.64 -14.73
CA PRO A 820 2.51 44.86 -15.98
C PRO A 820 1.31 45.14 -16.91
N ASN A 821 0.55 46.22 -16.71
CA ASN A 821 -0.71 46.47 -17.43
C ASN A 821 -0.54 46.92 -18.91
N GLN A 822 0.60 46.65 -19.56
CA GLN A 822 0.89 47.17 -20.91
C GLN A 822 1.28 46.13 -21.97
N VAL A 823 1.20 44.83 -21.69
CA VAL A 823 1.39 43.78 -22.72
C VAL A 823 0.28 42.72 -22.58
N PRO A 824 -0.40 42.31 -23.68
CA PRO A 824 -1.42 41.25 -23.62
C PRO A 824 -0.79 39.88 -23.38
N GLU A 825 -1.49 39.04 -22.62
CA GLU A 825 -1.23 37.59 -22.44
C GLU A 825 -0.90 36.89 -23.78
N PRO A 826 -0.01 35.89 -23.82
CA PRO A 826 0.23 35.12 -25.02
C PRO A 826 -1.05 34.42 -25.47
N VAL A 827 -1.46 34.67 -26.71
CA VAL A 827 -2.61 34.02 -27.33
C VAL A 827 -2.27 32.55 -27.53
N SER A 828 -3.09 31.65 -26.97
CA SER A 828 -3.05 30.21 -27.25
C SER A 828 -2.88 29.94 -28.75
N LEU A 829 -2.04 28.96 -29.10
CA LEU A 829 -1.59 28.60 -30.46
C LEU A 829 -2.68 28.16 -31.46
N LEU A 830 -3.96 28.43 -31.21
CA LEU A 830 -5.11 27.95 -31.98
C LEU A 830 -5.70 28.94 -33.02
N GLN A 831 -4.94 29.95 -33.49
CA GLN A 831 -5.48 30.91 -34.49
C GLN A 831 -4.57 31.26 -35.69
N ILE A 832 -3.56 30.46 -36.03
CA ILE A 832 -2.82 30.59 -37.31
C ILE A 832 -3.36 29.61 -38.36
N LEU A 833 -4.66 29.62 -38.63
CA LEU A 833 -5.24 29.07 -39.86
C LEU A 833 -6.53 29.84 -40.22
N GLY A 834 -6.38 31.09 -40.67
CA GLY A 834 -7.53 31.84 -41.17
C GLY A 834 -7.19 33.25 -41.59
N GLY A 835 -6.61 33.44 -42.78
CA GLY A 835 -6.47 34.80 -43.30
C GLY A 835 -5.49 35.03 -44.44
N ILE A 836 -5.43 34.18 -45.46
CA ILE A 836 -4.91 34.60 -46.77
C ILE A 836 -6.10 34.69 -47.72
N SER A 837 -6.57 35.92 -47.98
CA SER A 837 -7.06 36.43 -49.27
C SER A 837 -8.02 37.60 -49.03
N VAL A 838 -7.63 38.81 -49.44
CA VAL A 838 -8.35 39.66 -50.40
C VAL A 838 -7.68 41.04 -50.37
N GLY A 839 -7.02 41.37 -51.48
CA GLY A 839 -6.37 42.65 -51.69
C GLY A 839 -5.98 42.85 -53.15
N LEU A 840 -6.89 42.64 -54.11
CA LEU A 840 -6.70 43.14 -55.47
C LEU A 840 -7.99 43.71 -56.08
N VAL A 841 -8.09 45.03 -55.99
CA VAL A 841 -8.49 45.97 -57.04
C VAL A 841 -9.66 45.58 -57.95
N MET A 842 -10.82 46.22 -57.73
CA MET A 842 -11.77 46.51 -58.81
C MET A 842 -11.23 47.64 -59.71
N ARG A 843 -11.05 47.35 -61.00
CA ARG A 843 -11.36 48.29 -62.08
C ARG A 843 -11.82 47.54 -63.34
N LYS A 844 -13.13 47.63 -63.58
CA LYS A 844 -13.84 47.76 -64.86
C LYS A 844 -13.28 47.04 -66.10
N CYS A 845 -14.04 46.06 -66.59
CA CYS A 845 -14.71 46.14 -67.89
C CYS A 845 -15.90 45.16 -67.92
N SER A 846 -17.05 45.72 -68.35
CA SER A 846 -18.37 45.11 -68.65
C SER A 846 -19.07 44.31 -67.55
#